data_AF-A0A428NBM7-F1
#
_entry.id   AF-A0A428NBM7-F1
#
_cell.length_a   1.000
_cell.length_b   1.000
_cell.length_c   1.000
_cell.angle_alpha   90.00
_cell.angle_beta   90.00
_cell.angle_gamma   90.00
#
_symmetry.space_group_name_H-M   'P 1'
#
loop_
_entity.id
_entity.type
_entity.pdbx_description
1 polymer ?
#
loop_
_entity_poly.entity_id
_entity_poly.type
_entity_poly.pdbx_seq_one_letter_code
_entity_poly.pdbx_strand_id
1 'polypeptide(L)'
;MLRRTNAIRRARPRQSQANNQNGQTAPAGQAAQNGQAGQNGQNAQPGQFGQIGQPQPATQTRPTRANRAVYGPQSALTDFLASHNISANQIRADADARRRQAAASNTQNGDGDEDGESSSAPLSASTRRRSGRNATAEQSTKRKREAEKKIQKIKESKSFKRRKKIIDASDDDELAKAIFEQTSAPLPGQMENCEICEKRFTVTPYSVAGPNGGLLCAPCGREMAKERKDLPKKKPKKQTGASGVGRRRAIQSRILDGDIGTKSLATLCVQTLAKNVDLADSLGDLPDHLIDKIARMFSKRRLLKPETLPLFVQPNTESVHIYDGARLGEQDYISIFQVAQQLRHLKIRCGIQFKDEVMDYLLSRDIALESFYLHGANLLSEDKWHEFLRAKGETLATLQVYYTDKHFGDDTMGVLKESCPNLKRLKVENNQKFTDAGVKAIGELSSLEHIGLQLQNKTHTSAYNELVSKIGTNLRTLSLKVVPGVDDGLLRAIHQHCRSLTKLRITDSEEMTDFGFVDLFTDWANPPLHYVDFQKCRQLDASQPRENPDKLGLCSDGFKALMAHSGQKLQYLNVHACRHITREAFEEVFHPEAHYPELKELEISFCEEVTDFILGSIFRACPNIREVNVFGCMKVKSVRVPRGVILVGVPNAQGMILEGNDD
;
A
#
# COMPACT_ATOMS: atom_id res chain seq x y z
N MET A 1 2.96 15.27 -8.42
CA MET A 1 3.01 15.53 -6.97
C MET A 1 1.75 14.94 -6.36
N LEU A 2 1.87 13.76 -5.75
CA LEU A 2 0.87 13.24 -4.82
C LEU A 2 1.57 13.13 -3.48
N ARG A 3 1.38 14.15 -2.64
CA ARG A 3 1.74 14.07 -1.22
C ARG A 3 0.59 13.34 -0.52
N ARG A 4 0.98 12.30 0.19
CA ARG A 4 0.19 11.64 1.24
C ARG A 4 -0.37 12.68 2.20
N THR A 5 -1.65 12.60 2.49
CA THR A 5 -2.26 13.19 3.69
C THR A 5 -2.89 12.07 4.50
N ASN A 6 -2.07 11.47 5.36
CA ASN A 6 -2.54 10.88 6.61
C ASN A 6 -2.76 12.06 7.56
N ALA A 7 -4.01 12.39 7.87
CA ALA A 7 -4.35 13.28 8.96
C ALA A 7 -5.26 12.53 9.94
N ILE A 8 -4.62 12.03 11.00
CA ILE A 8 -5.22 11.54 12.22
C ILE A 8 -5.99 12.70 12.86
N ARG A 9 -7.32 12.64 12.86
CA ARG A 9 -8.14 13.50 13.74
C ARG A 9 -8.43 12.74 15.03
N ARG A 10 -7.67 13.08 16.08
CA ARG A 10 -8.08 12.88 17.48
C ARG A 10 -9.22 13.84 17.77
N ALA A 11 -10.44 13.33 17.94
CA ALA A 11 -11.53 14.06 18.58
C ALA A 11 -11.76 13.42 19.96
N ARG A 12 -11.43 14.14 21.03
CA ARG A 12 -11.91 13.86 22.38
C ARG A 12 -13.40 14.24 22.41
N PRO A 13 -14.32 13.42 22.95
CA PRO A 13 -15.64 13.91 23.30
C PRO A 13 -15.54 14.75 24.58
N ARG A 14 -16.06 15.98 24.50
CA ARG A 14 -16.40 16.80 25.67
C ARG A 14 -17.61 16.14 26.35
N GLN A 15 -17.50 15.97 27.66
CA GLN A 15 -18.61 15.67 28.55
C GLN A 15 -19.69 16.76 28.41
N SER A 16 -20.91 16.35 28.11
CA SER A 16 -22.11 17.13 28.38
C SER A 16 -22.87 16.45 29.51
N GLN A 17 -22.85 17.10 30.68
CA GLN A 17 -23.77 16.87 31.77
C GLN A 17 -25.20 17.16 31.30
N ALA A 18 -26.13 16.23 31.56
CA ALA A 18 -27.52 16.55 31.78
C ALA A 18 -28.15 15.45 32.66
N ASN A 19 -28.49 15.88 33.87
CA ASN A 19 -29.46 15.34 34.83
C ASN A 19 -30.28 14.11 34.42
N ASN A 20 -30.24 13.09 35.28
CA ASN A 20 -31.48 12.66 35.91
C ASN A 20 -31.26 12.24 37.36
N GLN A 21 -32.01 12.90 38.24
CA GLN A 21 -32.09 12.66 39.67
C GLN A 21 -33.10 11.55 39.97
N ASN A 22 -32.87 10.94 41.13
CA ASN A 22 -33.82 10.28 42.04
C ASN A 22 -34.25 8.84 41.78
N GLY A 23 -34.07 8.04 42.83
CA GLY A 23 -34.71 6.74 42.98
C GLY A 23 -33.99 5.80 43.95
N GLN A 24 -33.75 6.24 45.19
CA GLN A 24 -33.41 5.34 46.29
C GLN A 24 -34.51 4.28 46.46
N THR A 25 -34.14 3.02 46.68
CA THR A 25 -34.83 2.09 47.60
C THR A 25 -33.99 0.81 47.71
N ALA A 26 -33.32 0.64 48.85
CA ALA A 26 -33.12 -0.68 49.46
C ALA A 26 -34.33 -0.95 50.37
N PRO A 27 -34.66 -2.21 50.69
CA PRO A 27 -34.01 -2.81 51.86
C PRO A 27 -33.76 -4.33 51.82
N ALA A 28 -32.80 -4.69 52.68
CA ALA A 28 -32.55 -5.91 53.46
C ALA A 28 -33.41 -7.18 53.32
N GLY A 29 -32.71 -8.33 53.41
CA GLY A 29 -33.24 -9.62 53.84
C GLY A 29 -32.11 -10.64 54.09
N GLN A 30 -31.98 -11.08 55.34
CA GLN A 30 -31.02 -12.05 55.93
C GLN A 30 -31.28 -13.49 55.38
N ALA A 31 -30.52 -14.58 55.59
CA ALA A 31 -29.75 -15.06 56.74
C ALA A 31 -29.00 -16.40 56.38
N ALA A 32 -28.21 -16.88 57.37
CA ALA A 32 -27.63 -18.23 57.57
C ALA A 32 -26.32 -18.55 56.80
N GLN A 33 -25.11 -18.56 57.38
CA GLN A 33 -24.49 -19.16 58.59
C GLN A 33 -24.39 -20.70 58.65
N ASN A 34 -23.11 -21.12 58.73
CA ASN A 34 -22.47 -22.22 59.48
C ASN A 34 -21.61 -23.13 58.58
N GLY A 35 -20.36 -23.46 58.87
CA GLY A 35 -19.49 -23.14 60.01
C GLY A 35 -18.34 -24.18 60.09
N GLN A 36 -17.13 -23.69 60.41
CA GLN A 36 -16.03 -24.34 61.17
C GLN A 36 -15.47 -25.70 60.70
N ALA A 37 -14.26 -26.15 61.04
CA ALA A 37 -12.98 -25.64 61.54
C ALA A 37 -12.06 -26.89 61.64
N GLY A 38 -10.73 -26.76 61.57
CA GLY A 38 -9.82 -27.88 61.85
C GLY A 38 -8.36 -27.54 61.65
N GLN A 39 -7.66 -27.31 62.77
CA GLN A 39 -6.24 -26.95 62.90
C GLN A 39 -5.30 -28.17 62.94
N ASN A 40 -3.99 -27.84 62.99
CA ASN A 40 -2.79 -28.61 63.40
C ASN A 40 -1.94 -29.12 62.23
N GLY A 41 -0.62 -28.92 62.16
CA GLY A 41 0.31 -28.27 63.08
C GLY A 41 1.74 -28.83 62.89
N GLN A 42 2.71 -27.92 62.87
CA GLN A 42 4.06 -28.01 63.46
C GLN A 42 5.29 -28.58 62.70
N ASN A 43 6.36 -27.77 62.88
CA ASN A 43 7.80 -28.06 63.03
C ASN A 43 8.67 -28.22 61.76
N ALA A 44 9.89 -27.68 61.67
CA ALA A 44 10.66 -26.74 62.51
C ALA A 44 11.88 -26.25 61.70
N GLN A 45 12.35 -25.05 62.08
CA GLN A 45 13.61 -24.34 61.74
C GLN A 45 14.88 -25.05 62.29
N PRO A 46 16.16 -24.55 62.20
CA PRO A 46 16.64 -23.14 62.09
C PRO A 46 17.87 -22.87 61.17
N GLY A 47 18.11 -21.63 60.71
CA GLY A 47 19.04 -20.64 61.30
C GLY A 47 20.35 -20.57 60.45
N GLN A 48 21.02 -19.47 60.12
CA GLN A 48 21.24 -18.18 60.78
C GLN A 48 21.68 -17.06 59.79
N PHE A 49 21.14 -15.86 60.05
CA PHE A 49 21.68 -14.49 60.05
C PHE A 49 23.03 -14.09 59.44
N GLY A 50 23.03 -12.92 58.78
CA GLY A 50 24.22 -12.10 58.48
C GLY A 50 23.98 -10.75 57.76
N GLN A 51 23.40 -9.78 58.48
CA GLN A 51 23.46 -8.29 58.39
C GLN A 51 23.72 -7.47 57.08
N ILE A 52 22.70 -6.66 56.78
CA ILE A 52 22.56 -5.24 56.39
C ILE A 52 23.80 -4.31 56.36
N GLY A 53 23.93 -3.54 55.27
CA GLY A 53 24.61 -2.21 55.20
C GLY A 53 24.29 -1.44 53.89
N GLN A 54 23.69 -0.24 53.98
CA GLN A 54 23.49 0.74 52.88
C GLN A 54 24.66 1.79 52.85
N PRO A 55 24.67 2.86 52.02
CA PRO A 55 24.84 2.94 50.55
C PRO A 55 25.97 3.94 50.08
N GLN A 56 26.54 3.71 48.87
CA GLN A 56 27.20 4.67 47.92
C GLN A 56 28.39 5.57 48.37
N PRO A 57 29.44 5.81 47.53
CA PRO A 57 29.32 6.67 46.34
C PRO A 57 30.08 6.22 45.07
N ALA A 58 29.55 6.66 43.93
CA ALA A 58 30.09 6.43 42.59
C ALA A 58 31.37 7.24 42.33
N THR A 59 32.42 6.58 41.86
CA THR A 59 33.58 7.23 41.21
C THR A 59 33.57 6.90 39.73
N GLN A 60 33.39 7.94 38.92
CA GLN A 60 33.36 7.90 37.47
C GLN A 60 34.78 7.72 36.92
N THR A 61 35.04 6.63 36.20
CA THR A 61 36.17 6.52 35.27
C THR A 61 35.65 6.60 33.84
N ARG A 62 36.11 7.64 33.13
CA ARG A 62 35.82 7.94 31.72
C ARG A 62 36.43 6.87 30.79
N PRO A 63 35.66 6.27 29.86
CA PRO A 63 36.24 5.66 28.68
C PRO A 63 36.41 6.70 27.56
N THR A 64 37.54 6.57 26.87
CA THR A 64 38.03 7.35 25.76
C THR A 64 37.09 7.31 24.55
N ARG A 65 36.90 8.49 23.94
CA ARG A 65 35.95 8.76 22.87
C ARG A 65 36.49 8.19 21.54
N ALA A 66 36.01 7.03 21.12
CA ALA A 66 36.23 6.53 19.77
C ALA A 66 35.48 7.42 18.75
N ASN A 67 36.22 8.12 17.89
CA ASN A 67 35.71 8.94 16.80
C ASN A 67 34.99 8.05 15.76
N ARG A 68 33.67 7.90 15.86
CA ARG A 68 32.84 7.41 14.75
C ARG A 68 32.49 8.57 13.83
N ALA A 69 33.31 8.78 12.79
CA ALA A 69 32.96 9.63 11.67
C ALA A 69 31.91 8.92 10.79
N VAL A 70 30.70 9.48 10.71
CA VAL A 70 29.63 9.01 9.82
C VAL A 70 29.83 9.66 8.44
N TYR A 71 30.16 8.86 7.43
CA TYR A 71 30.17 9.28 6.02
C TYR A 71 28.95 8.70 5.30
N GLY A 72 28.04 9.58 4.89
CA GLY A 72 26.89 9.31 4.02
C GLY A 72 26.20 10.63 3.65
N PRO A 73 25.62 10.77 2.43
CA PRO A 73 25.31 12.10 1.89
C PRO A 73 24.14 12.85 2.52
N GLN A 74 23.37 12.26 3.44
CA GLN A 74 22.42 12.98 4.31
C GLN A 74 22.26 12.19 5.61
N SER A 75 22.86 12.65 6.71
CA SER A 75 22.61 12.06 8.04
C SER A 75 21.25 12.54 8.56
N ALA A 76 20.55 11.72 9.36
CA ALA A 76 19.29 12.10 10.02
C ALA A 76 19.44 13.40 10.85
N LEU A 77 20.65 13.66 11.34
CA LEU A 77 21.00 14.90 12.03
C LEU A 77 20.93 16.13 11.10
N THR A 78 21.30 15.97 9.82
CA THR A 78 21.25 17.05 8.83
C THR A 78 19.82 17.45 8.49
N ASP A 79 18.91 16.47 8.38
CA ASP A 79 17.47 16.71 8.14
C ASP A 79 16.76 17.24 9.39
N PHE A 80 17.18 16.80 10.59
CA PHE A 80 16.69 17.35 11.85
C PHE A 80 17.07 18.82 12.02
N LEU A 81 18.33 19.18 11.76
CA LEU A 81 18.81 20.57 11.82
C LEU A 81 18.11 21.44 10.77
N ALA A 82 17.93 20.93 9.54
CA ALA A 82 17.20 21.64 8.49
C ALA A 82 15.73 21.88 8.84
N SER A 83 15.05 20.91 9.48
CA SER A 83 13.66 21.07 9.92
C SER A 83 13.49 22.02 11.11
N HIS A 84 14.57 22.30 11.85
CA HIS A 84 14.61 23.25 12.97
C HIS A 84 15.25 24.60 12.59
N ASN A 85 15.35 24.92 11.29
CA ASN A 85 15.92 26.17 10.76
C ASN A 85 17.42 26.38 11.06
N ILE A 86 18.18 25.31 11.27
CA ILE A 86 19.62 25.37 11.55
C ILE A 86 20.40 24.85 10.33
N SER A 87 21.03 25.76 9.57
CA SER A 87 21.83 25.42 8.39
C SER A 87 23.32 25.30 8.75
N ALA A 88 23.89 24.09 8.63
CA ALA A 88 25.31 23.84 8.86
C ALA A 88 26.23 24.64 7.92
N ASN A 89 25.77 24.90 6.68
CA ASN A 89 26.50 25.74 5.72
C ASN A 89 26.45 27.22 6.10
N GLN A 90 25.32 27.68 6.64
CA GLN A 90 25.14 29.06 7.08
C GLN A 90 25.94 29.32 8.36
N ILE A 91 25.96 28.36 9.29
CA ILE A 91 26.84 28.39 10.47
C ILE A 91 28.32 28.46 10.07
N ARG A 92 28.75 27.67 9.08
CA ARG A 92 30.13 27.74 8.55
C ARG A 92 30.42 29.07 7.86
N ALA A 93 29.50 29.55 7.02
CA ALA A 93 29.66 30.82 6.32
C ALA A 93 29.73 32.00 7.31
N ASP A 94 28.90 31.99 8.37
CA ASP A 94 28.91 33.01 9.42
C ASP A 94 30.14 32.89 10.33
N ALA A 95 30.65 31.67 10.57
CA ALA A 95 31.91 31.48 11.29
C ALA A 95 33.11 31.97 10.46
N ASP A 96 33.13 31.70 9.16
CA ASP A 96 34.18 32.17 8.24
C ASP A 96 34.08 33.69 8.03
N ALA A 97 32.87 34.25 7.97
CA ALA A 97 32.64 35.68 7.91
C ALA A 97 33.11 36.38 9.20
N ARG A 98 32.80 35.81 10.37
CA ARG A 98 33.32 36.29 11.66
C ARG A 98 34.84 36.21 11.75
N ARG A 99 35.47 35.13 11.24
CA ARG A 99 36.94 35.04 11.17
C ARG A 99 37.56 36.06 10.22
N ARG A 100 36.91 36.35 9.09
CA ARG A 100 37.38 37.38 8.14
C ARG A 100 37.19 38.78 8.68
N GLN A 101 36.12 39.04 9.42
CA GLN A 101 35.90 40.30 10.12
C GLN A 101 36.89 40.48 11.28
N ALA A 102 37.15 39.44 12.07
CA ALA A 102 38.16 39.44 13.12
C ALA A 102 39.58 39.65 12.56
N ALA A 103 39.89 39.04 11.41
CA ALA A 103 41.16 39.25 10.72
C ALA A 103 41.29 40.65 10.10
N ALA A 104 40.16 41.30 9.76
CA ALA A 104 40.15 42.68 9.25
C ALA A 104 40.20 43.72 10.39
N SER A 105 39.59 43.43 11.54
CA SER A 105 39.63 44.29 12.74
C SER A 105 40.96 44.21 13.49
N ASN A 106 41.72 43.11 13.37
CA ASN A 106 43.10 43.03 13.91
C ASN A 106 44.15 43.83 13.12
N THR A 107 43.75 44.51 12.04
CA THR A 107 44.61 45.42 11.27
C THR A 107 44.26 46.91 11.46
N GLN A 108 43.22 47.23 12.24
CA GLN A 108 42.82 48.60 12.56
C GLN A 108 42.25 48.65 13.98
N ASN A 109 43.16 48.83 14.95
CA ASN A 109 43.02 49.38 16.31
C ASN A 109 43.82 48.55 17.32
N GLY A 110 45.07 48.99 17.52
CA GLY A 110 45.68 48.95 18.85
C GLY A 110 45.04 50.02 19.75
N ASP A 111 45.32 49.87 21.05
CA ASP A 111 44.94 50.70 22.20
C ASP A 111 43.49 50.60 22.73
N GLY A 112 43.37 50.26 24.02
CA GLY A 112 42.23 50.63 24.87
C GLY A 112 41.68 49.50 25.76
N ASP A 113 41.80 49.70 27.07
CA ASP A 113 41.51 48.84 28.22
C ASP A 113 40.03 48.54 28.57
N GLU A 114 39.91 47.51 29.44
CA GLU A 114 39.01 47.28 30.58
C GLU A 114 37.50 46.92 30.44
N ASP A 115 37.21 45.75 31.04
CA ASP A 115 36.13 45.36 31.97
C ASP A 115 34.64 45.30 31.59
N GLY A 116 33.99 44.25 32.14
CA GLY A 116 32.66 44.39 32.75
C GLY A 116 31.50 43.60 32.15
N GLU A 117 31.27 42.40 32.71
CA GLU A 117 29.99 41.85 33.19
C GLU A 117 28.70 41.71 32.33
N SER A 118 27.95 40.71 32.78
CA SER A 118 26.65 40.18 32.38
C SER A 118 25.49 41.18 32.28
N SER A 119 24.53 40.92 31.38
CA SER A 119 23.11 40.66 31.71
C SER A 119 22.16 40.65 30.49
N SER A 120 21.14 39.78 30.59
CA SER A 120 19.75 39.84 30.09
C SER A 120 19.36 40.23 28.64
N ALA A 121 18.42 39.42 28.12
CA ALA A 121 17.54 39.52 26.94
C ALA A 121 16.89 40.91 26.67
N PRO A 122 16.11 41.20 25.57
CA PRO A 122 15.41 40.30 24.64
C PRO A 122 15.35 40.71 23.13
N LEU A 123 14.65 39.87 22.36
CA LEU A 123 14.03 40.03 21.03
C LEU A 123 14.04 41.43 20.36
N SER A 124 14.51 41.52 19.10
CA SER A 124 13.77 42.25 18.06
C SER A 124 14.23 41.91 16.63
N ALA A 125 13.26 41.87 15.71
CA ALA A 125 13.45 41.76 14.28
C ALA A 125 13.97 43.09 13.72
N SER A 126 15.02 43.04 12.89
CA SER A 126 15.42 44.18 12.06
C SER A 126 15.66 43.76 10.62
N THR A 127 14.71 44.17 9.79
CA THR A 127 14.77 44.28 8.34
C THR A 127 15.95 45.16 7.95
N ARG A 128 16.95 44.63 7.23
CA ARG A 128 17.94 45.46 6.53
C ARG A 128 17.90 45.22 5.02
N ARG A 129 17.26 46.18 4.33
CA ARG A 129 17.48 46.52 2.93
C ARG A 129 18.93 46.99 2.72
N ARG A 130 19.59 46.51 1.67
CA ARG A 130 20.62 47.23 0.88
C ARG A 130 20.53 46.69 -0.55
N SER A 131 19.83 47.41 -1.44
CA SER A 131 20.38 48.42 -2.36
C SER A 131 21.41 47.81 -3.32
N GLY A 132 20.94 47.54 -4.54
CA GLY A 132 21.80 47.30 -5.69
C GLY A 132 22.46 48.60 -6.16
N ARG A 133 23.63 48.46 -6.79
CA ARG A 133 24.19 49.37 -7.79
C ARG A 133 25.45 48.75 -8.42
N ASN A 134 25.41 48.64 -9.75
CA ASN A 134 26.47 48.52 -10.74
C ASN A 134 27.86 48.02 -10.28
N ALA A 135 28.21 46.78 -10.67
CA ALA A 135 29.58 46.28 -10.55
C ALA A 135 30.49 47.00 -11.55
N THR A 136 31.55 47.64 -11.07
CA THR A 136 32.60 48.26 -11.89
C THR A 136 33.45 47.21 -12.61
N ALA A 137 34.12 47.59 -13.70
CA ALA A 137 34.97 46.70 -14.50
C ALA A 137 36.03 45.95 -13.67
N GLU A 138 36.50 46.55 -12.57
CA GLU A 138 37.43 45.95 -11.60
C GLU A 138 36.84 44.77 -10.80
N GLN A 139 35.54 44.80 -10.46
CA GLN A 139 34.90 43.65 -9.79
C GLN A 139 34.67 42.48 -10.75
N SER A 140 34.42 42.76 -12.03
CA SER A 140 34.24 41.73 -13.06
C SER A 140 35.53 40.94 -13.33
N THR A 141 36.68 41.63 -13.38
CA THR A 141 38.00 41.03 -13.60
C THR A 141 38.46 40.22 -12.38
N LYS A 142 38.14 40.68 -11.16
CA LYS A 142 38.39 39.91 -9.93
C LYS A 142 37.57 38.61 -9.88
N ARG A 143 36.29 38.65 -10.23
CA ARG A 143 35.42 37.45 -10.31
C ARG A 143 35.90 36.45 -11.37
N LYS A 144 36.37 36.95 -12.52
CA LYS A 144 36.91 36.10 -13.60
C LYS A 144 38.18 35.34 -13.15
N ARG A 145 39.12 36.04 -12.50
CA ARG A 145 40.33 35.43 -11.91
C ARG A 145 40.01 34.41 -10.81
N GLU A 146 39.00 34.65 -9.99
CA GLU A 146 38.57 33.69 -8.95
C GLU A 146 37.88 32.45 -9.53
N ALA A 147 37.10 32.59 -10.61
CA ALA A 147 36.48 31.48 -11.32
C ALA A 147 37.54 30.59 -11.99
N GLU A 148 38.53 31.19 -12.67
CA GLU A 148 39.66 30.46 -13.28
C GLU A 148 40.46 29.67 -12.24
N LYS A 149 40.75 30.25 -11.07
CA LYS A 149 41.41 29.53 -9.97
C LYS A 149 40.60 28.34 -9.43
N LYS A 150 39.26 28.43 -9.41
CA LYS A 150 38.39 27.32 -8.99
C LYS A 150 38.30 26.22 -10.05
N ILE A 151 38.27 26.59 -11.32
CA ILE A 151 38.32 25.64 -12.45
C ILE A 151 39.65 24.86 -12.42
N GLN A 152 40.78 25.52 -12.14
CA GLN A 152 42.08 24.86 -11.98
C GLN A 152 42.07 23.82 -10.86
N LYS A 153 41.52 24.17 -9.69
CA LYS A 153 41.36 23.23 -8.55
C LYS A 153 40.44 22.05 -8.86
N ILE A 154 39.42 22.24 -9.71
CA ILE A 154 38.54 21.15 -10.14
C ILE A 154 39.32 20.17 -11.03
N LYS A 155 40.14 20.65 -11.97
CA LYS A 155 41.00 19.81 -12.81
C LYS A 155 41.97 18.94 -11.99
N GLU A 156 42.45 19.46 -10.86
CA GLU A 156 43.37 18.75 -9.96
C GLU A 156 42.68 17.68 -9.07
N SER A 157 41.35 17.70 -8.98
CA SER A 157 40.59 16.84 -8.08
C SER A 157 40.52 15.36 -8.52
N LYS A 158 40.50 14.43 -7.54
CA LYS A 158 40.35 12.98 -7.82
C LYS A 158 39.03 12.63 -8.53
N SER A 159 37.97 13.40 -8.29
CA SER A 159 36.66 13.21 -8.93
C SER A 159 36.68 13.59 -10.41
N PHE A 160 37.39 14.65 -10.79
CA PHE A 160 37.59 15.06 -12.18
C PHE A 160 38.37 13.99 -12.96
N LYS A 161 39.50 13.54 -12.42
CA LYS A 161 40.35 12.49 -13.03
C LYS A 161 39.59 11.16 -13.27
N ARG A 162 38.69 10.78 -12.35
CA ARG A 162 37.85 9.57 -12.51
C ARG A 162 36.78 9.75 -13.60
N ARG A 163 36.20 10.94 -13.73
CA ARG A 163 35.13 11.23 -14.69
C ARG A 163 35.68 11.45 -16.12
N LYS A 164 36.89 12.02 -16.25
CA LYS A 164 37.63 12.09 -17.53
C LYS A 164 37.89 10.69 -18.11
N LYS A 165 38.31 9.73 -17.28
CA LYS A 165 38.54 8.32 -17.69
C LYS A 165 37.31 7.58 -18.23
N ILE A 166 36.10 8.06 -17.94
CA ILE A 166 34.84 7.41 -18.35
C ILE A 166 34.32 8.00 -19.67
N ILE A 167 34.63 9.27 -19.97
CA ILE A 167 33.96 10.04 -21.03
C ILE A 167 34.89 10.31 -22.23
N ASP A 168 36.19 10.04 -22.11
CA ASP A 168 37.21 10.27 -23.16
C ASP A 168 37.08 11.65 -23.83
N ALA A 169 37.00 12.69 -23.00
CA ALA A 169 36.83 14.06 -23.45
C ALA A 169 38.16 14.62 -23.99
N SER A 170 38.14 15.17 -25.22
CA SER A 170 39.33 15.71 -25.90
C SER A 170 39.78 17.09 -25.40
N ASP A 171 38.92 17.81 -24.66
CA ASP A 171 39.22 19.15 -24.13
C ASP A 171 38.95 19.25 -22.62
N ASP A 172 40.04 19.32 -21.85
CA ASP A 172 40.03 19.35 -20.38
C ASP A 172 39.43 20.64 -19.81
N ASP A 173 39.46 21.73 -20.58
CA ASP A 173 39.00 23.04 -20.15
C ASP A 173 37.47 23.15 -20.20
N GLU A 174 36.85 22.51 -21.18
CA GLU A 174 35.40 22.45 -21.34
C GLU A 174 34.76 21.57 -20.27
N LEU A 175 35.34 20.40 -19.99
CA LEU A 175 34.84 19.49 -18.94
C LEU A 175 34.93 20.12 -17.55
N ALA A 176 36.00 20.87 -17.27
CA ALA A 176 36.20 21.52 -15.98
C ALA A 176 35.24 22.71 -15.77
N LYS A 177 34.94 23.47 -16.84
CA LYS A 177 33.92 24.52 -16.81
C LYS A 177 32.52 23.95 -16.58
N ALA A 178 32.16 22.87 -17.26
CA ALA A 178 30.85 22.21 -17.07
C ALA A 178 30.64 21.69 -15.64
N ILE A 179 31.69 21.13 -15.01
CA ILE A 179 31.63 20.68 -13.62
C ILE A 179 31.57 21.87 -12.65
N PHE A 180 32.31 22.94 -12.93
CA PHE A 180 32.24 24.17 -12.15
C PHE A 180 30.81 24.73 -12.15
N GLU A 181 30.22 24.90 -13.34
CA GLU A 181 28.84 25.39 -13.51
C GLU A 181 27.81 24.52 -12.78
N GLN A 182 27.95 23.19 -12.86
CA GLN A 182 27.07 22.24 -12.20
C GLN A 182 27.20 22.25 -10.66
N THR A 183 28.37 22.58 -10.14
CA THR A 183 28.64 22.67 -8.69
C THR A 183 28.29 24.04 -8.12
N SER A 184 28.30 25.09 -8.96
CA SER A 184 27.90 26.45 -8.60
C SER A 184 26.39 26.73 -8.79
N ALA A 185 25.64 25.81 -9.41
CA ALA A 185 24.20 25.94 -9.55
C ALA A 185 23.48 25.78 -8.18
N PRO A 186 22.52 26.66 -7.83
CA PRO A 186 21.77 26.56 -6.58
C PRO A 186 21.02 25.22 -6.49
N LEU A 187 21.22 24.51 -5.38
CA LEU A 187 20.66 23.16 -5.19
C LEU A 187 19.13 23.24 -4.97
N PRO A 188 18.33 22.38 -5.62
CA PRO A 188 16.89 22.30 -5.38
C PRO A 188 16.56 22.09 -3.90
N GLY A 189 15.64 22.89 -3.35
CA GLY A 189 15.25 22.89 -1.94
C GLY A 189 15.73 24.11 -1.14
N GLN A 190 16.65 24.92 -1.68
CA GLN A 190 17.06 26.18 -1.07
C GLN A 190 15.99 27.27 -1.25
N MET A 191 15.94 28.25 -0.36
CA MET A 191 15.07 29.42 -0.53
C MET A 191 15.85 30.59 -1.12
N GLU A 192 15.32 31.20 -2.18
CA GLU A 192 15.91 32.35 -2.87
C GLU A 192 14.82 33.41 -3.12
N ASN A 193 15.21 34.66 -3.38
CA ASN A 193 14.26 35.72 -3.71
C ASN A 193 14.11 35.82 -5.23
N CYS A 194 12.88 35.92 -5.71
CA CYS A 194 12.61 36.10 -7.13
C CYS A 194 13.26 37.38 -7.65
N GLU A 195 14.00 37.33 -8.77
CA GLU A 195 14.61 38.52 -9.37
C GLU A 195 13.58 39.61 -9.72
N ILE A 196 12.38 39.22 -10.14
CA ILE A 196 11.35 40.16 -10.63
C ILE A 196 10.48 40.71 -9.49
N CYS A 197 9.95 39.82 -8.64
CA CYS A 197 8.97 40.22 -7.61
C CYS A 197 9.53 40.21 -6.19
N GLU A 198 10.82 39.92 -6.02
CA GLU A 198 11.57 39.82 -4.75
C GLU A 198 10.99 38.82 -3.74
N LYS A 199 9.91 38.12 -4.08
CA LYS A 199 9.26 37.14 -3.21
C LYS A 199 10.17 35.96 -2.98
N ARG A 200 10.37 35.63 -1.70
CA ARG A 200 11.13 34.46 -1.27
C ARG A 200 10.38 33.19 -1.66
N PHE A 201 11.04 32.30 -2.39
CA PHE A 201 10.47 31.05 -2.90
C PHE A 201 11.49 29.92 -2.80
N THR A 202 11.01 28.68 -2.78
CA THR A 202 11.88 27.51 -2.81
C THR A 202 12.34 27.25 -4.24
N VAL A 203 13.65 27.21 -4.45
CA VAL A 203 14.26 26.84 -5.73
C VAL A 203 13.95 25.38 -6.02
N THR A 204 13.33 25.13 -7.17
CA THR A 204 13.02 23.80 -7.67
C THR A 204 13.86 23.52 -8.92
N PRO A 205 13.94 22.27 -9.40
CA PRO A 205 14.61 21.96 -10.66
C PRO A 205 13.98 22.66 -11.89
N TYR A 206 12.82 23.30 -11.71
CA TYR A 206 12.07 24.03 -12.73
C TYR A 206 12.17 25.55 -12.58
N SER A 207 12.90 26.05 -11.58
CA SER A 207 13.16 27.48 -11.43
C SER A 207 14.04 27.95 -12.59
N VAL A 208 13.62 29.02 -13.25
CA VAL A 208 14.30 29.57 -14.43
C VAL A 208 15.06 30.84 -14.07
N ALA A 209 16.14 31.13 -14.80
CA ALA A 209 16.90 32.37 -14.62
C ALA A 209 16.16 33.56 -15.27
N GLY A 210 16.20 34.70 -14.59
CA GLY A 210 15.72 35.99 -15.06
C GLY A 210 16.76 36.73 -15.91
N PRO A 211 16.41 37.94 -16.38
CA PRO A 211 17.21 38.72 -17.33
C PRO A 211 18.64 39.02 -16.87
N ASN A 212 18.85 39.21 -15.57
CA ASN A 212 20.16 39.56 -14.99
C ASN A 212 20.85 38.36 -14.30
N GLY A 213 20.32 37.14 -14.51
CA GLY A 213 20.91 35.90 -14.00
C GLY A 213 20.47 35.47 -12.61
N GLY A 214 19.50 36.17 -11.97
CA GLY A 214 18.86 35.72 -10.73
C GLY A 214 17.77 34.69 -10.99
N LEU A 215 17.28 33.97 -9.97
CA LEU A 215 16.22 32.97 -10.17
C LEU A 215 14.82 33.58 -10.08
N LEU A 216 13.89 33.05 -10.89
CA LEU A 216 12.48 33.45 -10.92
C LEU A 216 11.60 32.44 -10.18
N CYS A 217 10.61 32.95 -9.46
CA CYS A 217 9.54 32.14 -8.90
C CYS A 217 8.61 31.61 -10.01
N ALA A 218 7.86 30.54 -9.73
CA ALA A 218 7.02 29.87 -10.73
C ALA A 218 5.96 30.76 -11.42
N PRO A 219 5.37 31.79 -10.78
CA PRO A 219 4.54 32.78 -11.46
C PRO A 219 5.32 33.64 -12.46
N CYS A 220 6.38 34.33 -12.03
CA CYS A 220 7.17 35.22 -12.88
C CYS A 220 7.87 34.46 -14.03
N GLY A 221 8.32 33.23 -13.78
CA GLY A 221 8.88 32.36 -14.82
C GLY A 221 7.84 31.95 -15.89
N ARG A 222 6.56 31.80 -15.52
CA ARG A 222 5.48 31.51 -16.47
C ARG A 222 5.07 32.72 -17.29
N GLU A 223 5.09 33.91 -16.72
CA GLU A 223 4.83 35.17 -17.44
C GLU A 223 5.94 35.45 -18.46
N MET A 224 7.20 35.34 -18.05
CA MET A 224 8.35 35.45 -18.96
C MET A 224 8.32 34.41 -20.09
N ALA A 225 7.84 33.20 -19.81
CA ALA A 225 7.67 32.17 -20.85
C ALA A 225 6.53 32.47 -21.83
N LYS A 226 5.51 33.24 -21.42
CA LYS A 226 4.43 33.70 -22.30
C LYS A 226 4.87 34.85 -23.20
N GLU A 227 5.74 35.74 -22.72
CA GLU A 227 6.28 36.88 -23.47
C GLU A 227 7.31 36.47 -24.54
N ARG A 228 8.02 35.33 -24.36
CA ARG A 228 9.03 34.82 -25.32
C ARG A 228 8.46 33.99 -26.49
N LYS A 229 7.22 34.24 -26.92
CA LYS A 229 6.49 33.35 -27.85
C LYS A 229 6.98 33.31 -29.31
N ASP A 230 7.99 34.10 -29.70
CA ASP A 230 8.43 34.21 -31.11
C ASP A 230 9.81 33.61 -31.43
N LEU A 231 10.28 32.59 -30.68
CA LEU A 231 11.47 31.81 -31.07
C LEU A 231 11.16 30.30 -31.16
N PRO A 232 11.71 29.59 -32.16
CA PRO A 232 11.36 28.19 -32.41
C PRO A 232 11.71 27.30 -31.22
N LYS A 233 10.71 26.53 -30.76
CA LYS A 233 10.85 25.57 -29.64
C LYS A 233 11.97 24.56 -29.94
N LYS A 234 13.14 24.72 -29.32
CA LYS A 234 14.12 23.62 -29.23
C LYS A 234 13.42 22.45 -28.53
N LYS A 235 13.33 21.30 -29.21
CA LYS A 235 12.85 20.03 -28.62
C LYS A 235 13.58 19.83 -27.28
N PRO A 236 12.88 19.45 -26.19
CA PRO A 236 13.56 19.17 -24.94
C PRO A 236 14.61 18.10 -25.21
N LYS A 237 15.90 18.42 -24.94
CA LYS A 237 16.96 17.41 -24.92
C LYS A 237 16.46 16.30 -24.00
N LYS A 238 16.28 15.09 -24.55
CA LYS A 238 16.07 13.88 -23.74
C LYS A 238 17.12 13.93 -22.65
N GLN A 239 16.70 14.03 -21.38
CA GLN A 239 17.61 13.83 -20.26
C GLN A 239 18.21 12.43 -20.44
N THR A 240 19.46 12.36 -20.88
CA THR A 240 20.29 11.14 -20.85
C THR A 240 20.75 10.83 -19.42
N GLY A 241 19.92 11.15 -18.44
CA GLY A 241 20.25 11.10 -17.02
C GLY A 241 19.03 10.90 -16.13
N ALA A 242 17.96 10.26 -16.62
CA ALA A 242 17.00 9.63 -15.73
C ALA A 242 17.75 8.50 -14.99
N SER A 243 18.23 8.84 -13.81
CA SER A 243 18.86 8.01 -12.80
C SER A 243 18.37 6.55 -12.84
N GLY A 244 19.26 5.59 -12.59
CA GLY A 244 18.92 4.16 -12.52
C GLY A 244 17.77 3.81 -11.57
N VAL A 245 17.29 4.75 -10.75
CA VAL A 245 16.07 4.65 -9.94
C VAL A 245 14.79 4.65 -10.78
N GLY A 246 14.69 5.47 -11.84
CA GLY A 246 13.52 5.51 -12.71
C GLY A 246 13.39 4.25 -13.56
N ARG A 247 14.51 3.75 -14.09
CA ARG A 247 14.58 2.47 -14.81
C ARG A 247 14.27 1.30 -13.89
N ARG A 248 14.82 1.27 -12.66
CA ARG A 248 14.50 0.25 -11.65
C ARG A 248 13.01 0.26 -11.27
N ARG A 249 12.43 1.42 -10.99
CA ARG A 249 10.98 1.54 -10.68
C ARG A 249 10.10 1.10 -11.84
N ALA A 250 10.46 1.40 -13.08
CA ALA A 250 9.73 0.95 -14.26
C ALA A 250 9.91 -0.55 -14.55
N ILE A 251 11.05 -1.15 -14.18
CA ILE A 251 11.25 -2.60 -14.23
C ILE A 251 10.39 -3.28 -13.16
N GLN A 252 10.47 -2.83 -11.91
CA GLN A 252 9.67 -3.39 -10.82
C GLN A 252 8.16 -3.22 -11.06
N SER A 253 7.71 -2.09 -11.61
CA SER A 253 6.32 -1.91 -12.02
C SER A 253 5.89 -2.88 -13.11
N ARG A 254 6.75 -3.17 -14.10
CA ARG A 254 6.42 -4.12 -15.17
C ARG A 254 6.34 -5.55 -14.67
N ILE A 255 7.25 -5.95 -13.80
CA ILE A 255 7.23 -7.30 -13.23
C ILE A 255 6.01 -7.48 -12.30
N LEU A 256 5.65 -6.46 -11.50
CA LEU A 256 4.38 -6.45 -10.74
C LEU A 256 3.13 -6.54 -11.63
N ASP A 257 3.24 -6.06 -12.86
CA ASP A 257 2.18 -6.14 -13.86
C ASP A 257 2.16 -7.50 -14.60
N GLY A 258 3.04 -8.45 -14.22
CA GLY A 258 3.19 -9.74 -14.91
C GLY A 258 3.84 -9.64 -16.30
N ASP A 259 4.38 -8.47 -16.68
CA ASP A 259 5.14 -8.26 -17.92
C ASP A 259 6.56 -8.83 -17.75
N ILE A 260 6.66 -10.16 -17.65
CA ILE A 260 7.91 -10.91 -17.45
C ILE A 260 8.25 -11.66 -18.73
N GLY A 261 9.49 -11.50 -19.20
CA GLY A 261 9.95 -12.07 -20.48
C GLY A 261 9.48 -11.29 -21.71
N THR A 262 9.56 -11.93 -22.88
CA THR A 262 9.15 -11.34 -24.15
C THR A 262 7.63 -11.23 -24.20
N LYS A 263 7.11 -10.02 -24.39
CA LYS A 263 5.66 -9.80 -24.56
C LYS A 263 5.15 -10.57 -25.75
N SER A 264 3.99 -11.23 -25.59
CA SER A 264 3.30 -11.79 -26.74
C SER A 264 2.94 -10.69 -27.74
N LEU A 265 2.88 -11.06 -29.03
CA LEU A 265 2.48 -10.15 -30.10
C LEU A 265 1.13 -9.49 -29.79
N ALA A 266 0.16 -10.26 -29.27
CA ALA A 266 -1.13 -9.73 -28.83
C ALA A 266 -0.98 -8.61 -27.79
N THR A 267 -0.14 -8.78 -26.76
CA THR A 267 0.12 -7.73 -25.77
C THR A 267 0.73 -6.47 -26.40
N LEU A 268 1.63 -6.62 -27.37
CA LEU A 268 2.23 -5.50 -28.10
C LEU A 268 1.20 -4.78 -28.98
N CYS A 269 0.32 -5.52 -29.66
CA CYS A 269 -0.77 -4.95 -30.45
C CYS A 269 -1.73 -4.15 -29.56
N VAL A 270 -2.18 -4.70 -28.44
CA VAL A 270 -3.04 -3.99 -27.47
C VAL A 270 -2.35 -2.73 -26.93
N GLN A 271 -1.05 -2.78 -26.65
CA GLN A 271 -0.29 -1.62 -26.18
C GLN A 271 -0.14 -0.54 -27.26
N THR A 272 -0.10 -0.94 -28.53
CA THR A 272 -0.03 -0.04 -29.69
C THR A 272 -1.38 0.60 -29.96
N LEU A 273 -2.46 -0.18 -29.94
CA LEU A 273 -3.84 0.31 -30.00
C LEU A 273 -4.08 1.35 -28.90
N ALA A 274 -3.76 1.04 -27.65
CA ALA A 274 -3.94 1.97 -26.53
C ALA A 274 -3.09 3.26 -26.63
N LYS A 275 -2.04 3.29 -27.45
CA LYS A 275 -1.27 4.53 -27.71
C LYS A 275 -1.86 5.36 -28.85
N ASN A 276 -2.64 4.73 -29.72
CA ASN A 276 -3.19 5.32 -30.93
C ASN A 276 -4.71 5.14 -30.95
N VAL A 277 -5.35 5.24 -29.78
CA VAL A 277 -6.78 4.94 -29.62
C VAL A 277 -7.65 5.82 -30.50
N ASP A 278 -7.23 7.07 -30.70
CA ASP A 278 -7.96 8.04 -31.53
C ASP A 278 -7.90 7.70 -33.03
N LEU A 279 -7.15 6.67 -33.43
CA LEU A 279 -7.12 6.15 -34.81
C LEU A 279 -7.94 4.86 -34.98
N ALA A 280 -8.56 4.34 -33.92
CA ALA A 280 -9.31 3.10 -33.97
C ALA A 280 -10.82 3.38 -34.05
N ASP A 281 -11.42 3.02 -35.17
CA ASP A 281 -12.87 3.15 -35.37
C ASP A 281 -13.64 1.92 -34.86
N SER A 282 -13.01 0.74 -34.88
CA SER A 282 -13.57 -0.52 -34.41
C SER A 282 -12.47 -1.48 -33.96
N LEU A 283 -12.80 -2.39 -33.05
CA LEU A 283 -11.93 -3.53 -32.71
C LEU A 283 -12.06 -4.69 -33.71
N GLY A 284 -13.08 -4.66 -34.58
CA GLY A 284 -13.42 -5.78 -35.45
C GLY A 284 -13.90 -7.01 -34.68
N ASP A 285 -13.81 -8.17 -35.32
CA ASP A 285 -14.21 -9.45 -34.73
C ASP A 285 -13.09 -10.04 -33.89
N LEU A 286 -12.92 -9.52 -32.67
CA LEU A 286 -11.99 -10.08 -31.69
C LEU A 286 -12.71 -11.00 -30.71
N PRO A 287 -12.07 -12.14 -30.33
CA PRO A 287 -12.57 -12.97 -29.23
C PRO A 287 -12.73 -12.18 -27.92
N ASP A 288 -13.76 -12.51 -27.14
CA ASP A 288 -14.11 -11.83 -25.88
C ASP A 288 -12.94 -11.72 -24.89
N HIS A 289 -12.12 -12.76 -24.78
CA HIS A 289 -10.97 -12.75 -23.87
C HIS A 289 -9.91 -11.71 -24.27
N LEU A 290 -9.80 -11.37 -25.56
CA LEU A 290 -8.94 -10.28 -26.03
C LEU A 290 -9.58 -8.92 -25.80
N ILE A 291 -10.89 -8.79 -26.04
CA ILE A 291 -11.65 -7.56 -25.74
C ILE A 291 -11.54 -7.23 -24.25
N ASP A 292 -11.72 -8.20 -23.36
CA ASP A 292 -11.55 -8.00 -21.92
C ASP A 292 -10.13 -7.55 -21.56
N LYS A 293 -9.11 -8.12 -22.20
CA LYS A 293 -7.71 -7.70 -22.00
C LYS A 293 -7.46 -6.27 -22.48
N ILE A 294 -8.06 -5.88 -23.61
CA ILE A 294 -8.02 -4.49 -24.12
C ILE A 294 -8.73 -3.56 -23.13
N ALA A 295 -9.92 -3.92 -22.66
CA ALA A 295 -10.70 -3.14 -21.71
C ALA A 295 -9.92 -2.90 -20.40
N ARG A 296 -9.29 -3.94 -19.82
CA ARG A 296 -8.41 -3.79 -18.66
C ARG A 296 -7.27 -2.82 -18.92
N MET A 297 -6.61 -2.93 -20.07
CA MET A 297 -5.49 -2.04 -20.43
C MET A 297 -5.94 -0.59 -20.64
N PHE A 298 -7.10 -0.38 -21.26
CA PHE A 298 -7.70 0.93 -21.46
C PHE A 298 -8.05 1.56 -20.12
N SER A 299 -8.73 0.85 -19.24
CA SER A 299 -9.06 1.32 -17.89
C SER A 299 -7.81 1.61 -17.06
N LYS A 300 -6.80 0.74 -17.08
CA LYS A 300 -5.53 0.97 -16.38
C LYS A 300 -4.82 2.25 -16.85
N ARG A 301 -4.98 2.63 -18.11
CA ARG A 301 -4.44 3.88 -18.68
C ARG A 301 -5.43 5.04 -18.66
N ARG A 302 -6.61 4.86 -18.06
CA ARG A 302 -7.72 5.84 -18.04
C ARG A 302 -8.12 6.32 -19.44
N LEU A 303 -8.12 5.40 -20.39
CA LEU A 303 -8.50 5.65 -21.78
C LEU A 303 -9.96 5.31 -22.07
N LEU A 304 -10.66 4.65 -21.14
CA LEU A 304 -12.09 4.42 -21.26
C LEU A 304 -12.85 5.71 -20.95
N LYS A 305 -13.40 6.31 -22.00
CA LYS A 305 -14.11 7.60 -22.06
C LYS A 305 -15.27 7.50 -23.08
N PRO A 306 -16.22 8.45 -23.13
CA PRO A 306 -17.38 8.41 -24.03
C PRO A 306 -17.00 8.08 -25.48
N GLU A 307 -15.94 8.71 -26.00
CA GLU A 307 -15.53 8.54 -27.41
C GLU A 307 -14.97 7.15 -27.72
N THR A 308 -14.54 6.40 -26.69
CA THR A 308 -13.92 5.06 -26.84
C THR A 308 -14.83 3.94 -26.39
N LEU A 309 -15.95 4.25 -25.73
CA LEU A 309 -16.92 3.25 -25.28
C LEU A 309 -17.49 2.42 -26.46
N PRO A 310 -17.79 3.01 -27.64
CA PRO A 310 -18.30 2.25 -28.78
C PRO A 310 -17.38 1.10 -29.26
N LEU A 311 -16.07 1.16 -28.95
CA LEU A 311 -15.14 0.07 -29.27
C LEU A 311 -15.48 -1.24 -28.53
N PHE A 312 -16.21 -1.16 -27.42
CA PHE A 312 -16.52 -2.28 -26.54
C PHE A 312 -18.00 -2.68 -26.56
N VAL A 313 -18.81 -2.03 -27.41
CA VAL A 313 -20.25 -2.23 -27.43
C VAL A 313 -20.72 -2.33 -28.88
N GLN A 314 -21.23 -3.50 -29.24
CA GLN A 314 -21.80 -3.82 -30.55
C GLN A 314 -23.16 -4.52 -30.36
N PRO A 315 -24.02 -4.58 -31.40
CA PRO A 315 -25.37 -5.18 -31.28
C PRO A 315 -25.41 -6.62 -30.76
N ASN A 316 -24.40 -7.43 -31.09
CA ASN A 316 -24.24 -8.83 -30.68
C ASN A 316 -23.44 -8.98 -29.38
N THR A 317 -23.12 -7.90 -28.67
CA THR A 317 -22.30 -7.98 -27.46
C THR A 317 -23.09 -8.58 -26.30
N GLU A 318 -22.67 -9.76 -25.84
CA GLU A 318 -23.27 -10.42 -24.67
C GLU A 318 -22.59 -10.01 -23.35
N SER A 319 -21.35 -9.52 -23.40
CA SER A 319 -20.53 -9.20 -22.22
C SER A 319 -19.87 -7.83 -22.32
N VAL A 320 -20.16 -6.94 -21.37
CA VAL A 320 -19.53 -5.62 -21.27
C VAL A 320 -18.78 -5.50 -19.94
N HIS A 321 -17.47 -5.27 -20.03
CA HIS A 321 -16.59 -5.13 -18.88
C HIS A 321 -15.92 -3.75 -18.82
N ILE A 322 -16.43 -2.89 -17.95
CA ILE A 322 -15.91 -1.54 -17.66
C ILE A 322 -15.11 -1.61 -16.36
N TYR A 323 -13.78 -1.55 -16.46
CA TYR A 323 -12.88 -1.66 -15.30
C TYR A 323 -12.56 -0.32 -14.61
N ASP A 324 -12.83 0.80 -15.28
CA ASP A 324 -12.77 2.17 -14.76
C ASP A 324 -13.76 3.05 -15.54
N GLY A 325 -14.96 3.20 -15.01
CA GLY A 325 -16.05 4.02 -15.55
C GLY A 325 -16.07 5.45 -15.03
N ALA A 326 -15.01 5.93 -14.37
CA ALA A 326 -15.00 7.24 -13.72
C ALA A 326 -15.13 8.44 -14.69
N ARG A 327 -14.96 8.20 -16.00
CA ARG A 327 -15.12 9.20 -17.07
C ARG A 327 -16.42 9.07 -17.87
N LEU A 328 -17.24 8.08 -17.56
CA LEU A 328 -18.52 7.85 -18.23
C LEU A 328 -19.64 8.54 -17.47
N GLY A 329 -20.53 9.21 -18.20
CA GLY A 329 -21.78 9.79 -17.72
C GLY A 329 -22.96 8.84 -17.84
N GLU A 330 -24.13 9.32 -17.41
CA GLU A 330 -25.41 8.60 -17.48
C GLU A 330 -25.74 8.14 -18.91
N GLN A 331 -25.65 9.06 -19.88
CA GLN A 331 -25.98 8.79 -21.28
C GLN A 331 -25.05 7.75 -21.91
N ASP A 332 -23.79 7.69 -21.46
CA ASP A 332 -22.86 6.67 -21.91
C ASP A 332 -23.30 5.28 -21.45
N TYR A 333 -23.74 5.14 -20.19
CA TYR A 333 -24.28 3.86 -19.71
C TYR A 333 -25.59 3.48 -20.41
N ILE A 334 -26.48 4.46 -20.64
CA ILE A 334 -27.71 4.25 -21.42
C ILE A 334 -27.39 3.76 -22.84
N SER A 335 -26.36 4.32 -23.48
CA SER A 335 -25.94 3.91 -24.83
C SER A 335 -25.51 2.44 -24.89
N ILE A 336 -24.99 1.88 -23.79
CA ILE A 336 -24.65 0.45 -23.71
C ILE A 336 -25.91 -0.39 -23.95
N PHE A 337 -27.00 -0.05 -23.26
CA PHE A 337 -28.26 -0.77 -23.35
C PHE A 337 -29.04 -0.49 -24.64
N GLN A 338 -28.77 0.64 -25.30
CA GLN A 338 -29.32 0.93 -26.63
C GLN A 338 -28.72 0.02 -27.70
N VAL A 339 -27.40 -0.20 -27.62
CA VAL A 339 -26.65 -0.94 -28.63
C VAL A 339 -26.64 -2.43 -28.31
N ALA A 340 -26.19 -2.84 -27.12
CA ALA A 340 -26.04 -4.25 -26.74
C ALA A 340 -27.36 -4.84 -26.20
N GLN A 341 -28.28 -5.17 -27.10
CA GLN A 341 -29.59 -5.72 -26.72
C GLN A 341 -29.51 -7.19 -26.25
N GLN A 342 -28.46 -7.92 -26.61
CA GLN A 342 -28.21 -9.30 -26.19
C GLN A 342 -27.36 -9.42 -24.92
N LEU A 343 -27.22 -8.33 -24.16
CA LEU A 343 -26.34 -8.27 -23.00
C LEU A 343 -26.79 -9.24 -21.90
N ARG A 344 -25.91 -10.17 -21.52
CA ARG A 344 -26.10 -11.13 -20.42
C ARG A 344 -25.19 -10.84 -19.22
N HIS A 345 -24.03 -10.25 -19.47
CA HIS A 345 -23.01 -10.03 -18.45
C HIS A 345 -22.56 -8.57 -18.42
N LEU A 346 -22.90 -7.87 -17.34
CA LEU A 346 -22.52 -6.48 -17.15
C LEU A 346 -21.61 -6.32 -15.94
N LYS A 347 -20.47 -5.69 -16.16
CA LYS A 347 -19.54 -5.29 -15.10
C LYS A 347 -19.15 -3.84 -15.24
N ILE A 348 -19.45 -3.06 -14.20
CA ILE A 348 -19.05 -1.67 -14.12
C ILE A 348 -18.30 -1.42 -12.81
N ARG A 349 -17.04 -0.97 -12.94
CA ARG A 349 -16.23 -0.46 -11.84
C ARG A 349 -16.12 1.06 -11.91
N CYS A 350 -16.08 1.69 -10.74
CA CYS A 350 -16.09 3.15 -10.62
C CYS A 350 -17.29 3.78 -11.37
N GLY A 351 -18.45 3.13 -11.29
CA GLY A 351 -19.68 3.53 -11.98
C GLY A 351 -20.43 4.66 -11.28
N ILE A 352 -19.75 5.76 -10.95
CA ILE A 352 -20.30 6.84 -10.11
C ILE A 352 -21.58 7.44 -10.72
N GLN A 353 -21.63 7.54 -12.05
CA GLN A 353 -22.77 8.08 -12.80
C GLN A 353 -23.81 7.01 -13.18
N PHE A 354 -23.68 5.78 -12.67
CA PHE A 354 -24.75 4.78 -12.75
C PHE A 354 -25.75 5.07 -11.64
N LYS A 355 -26.80 5.80 -11.99
CA LYS A 355 -27.85 6.29 -11.09
C LYS A 355 -29.23 5.76 -11.52
N ASP A 356 -30.28 6.20 -10.84
CA ASP A 356 -31.65 5.73 -11.02
C ASP A 356 -32.12 5.78 -12.47
N GLU A 357 -31.83 6.86 -13.20
CA GLU A 357 -32.25 7.03 -14.60
C GLU A 357 -31.59 6.00 -15.54
N VAL A 358 -30.36 5.57 -15.23
CA VAL A 358 -29.69 4.49 -15.96
C VAL A 358 -30.37 3.16 -15.69
N MET A 359 -30.76 2.91 -14.43
CA MET A 359 -31.48 1.71 -14.04
C MET A 359 -32.89 1.68 -14.65
N ASP A 360 -33.60 2.81 -14.66
CA ASP A 360 -34.91 2.96 -15.29
C ASP A 360 -34.83 2.65 -16.78
N TYR A 361 -33.78 3.12 -17.43
CA TYR A 361 -33.55 2.78 -18.83
C TYR A 361 -33.36 1.27 -19.01
N LEU A 362 -32.50 0.64 -18.21
CA LEU A 362 -32.28 -0.81 -18.23
C LEU A 362 -33.57 -1.59 -17.96
N LEU A 363 -34.38 -1.16 -16.99
CA LEU A 363 -35.69 -1.72 -16.67
C LEU A 363 -36.65 -1.66 -17.87
N SER A 364 -36.61 -0.56 -18.64
CA SER A 364 -37.44 -0.39 -19.85
C SER A 364 -37.03 -1.26 -21.05
N ARG A 365 -35.87 -1.93 -21.00
CA ARG A 365 -35.38 -2.78 -22.08
C ARG A 365 -35.65 -4.25 -21.81
N ASP A 366 -35.80 -5.04 -22.87
CA ASP A 366 -35.85 -6.51 -22.80
C ASP A 366 -34.45 -7.12 -22.71
N ILE A 367 -33.70 -6.70 -21.69
CA ILE A 367 -32.36 -7.22 -21.38
C ILE A 367 -32.47 -8.09 -20.13
N ALA A 368 -31.99 -9.33 -20.24
CA ALA A 368 -31.99 -10.35 -19.20
C ALA A 368 -30.55 -10.64 -18.74
N LEU A 369 -30.14 -10.01 -17.64
CA LEU A 369 -28.78 -10.15 -17.12
C LEU A 369 -28.64 -11.44 -16.30
N GLU A 370 -27.70 -12.28 -16.71
CA GLU A 370 -27.26 -13.46 -15.95
C GLU A 370 -26.20 -13.10 -14.89
N SER A 371 -25.38 -12.08 -15.18
CA SER A 371 -24.36 -11.58 -14.25
C SER A 371 -24.39 -10.07 -14.18
N PHE A 372 -24.57 -9.54 -12.97
CA PHE A 372 -24.58 -8.11 -12.71
C PHE A 372 -23.53 -7.74 -11.65
N TYR A 373 -22.55 -6.95 -12.06
CA TYR A 373 -21.50 -6.40 -11.22
C TYR A 373 -21.56 -4.88 -11.25
N LEU A 374 -21.76 -4.27 -10.08
CA LEU A 374 -21.68 -2.82 -9.89
C LEU A 374 -20.72 -2.49 -8.74
N HIS A 375 -19.82 -1.55 -9.01
CA HIS A 375 -18.92 -0.99 -8.02
C HIS A 375 -18.95 0.53 -8.04
N GLY A 376 -19.17 1.14 -6.88
CA GLY A 376 -19.13 2.59 -6.70
C GLY A 376 -20.31 3.33 -7.33
N ALA A 377 -21.45 2.65 -7.49
CA ALA A 377 -22.71 3.22 -7.97
C ALA A 377 -23.48 3.83 -6.79
N ASN A 378 -22.90 4.85 -6.16
CA ASN A 378 -23.41 5.42 -4.90
C ASN A 378 -24.65 6.30 -5.10
N LEU A 379 -25.00 6.61 -6.36
CA LEU A 379 -26.15 7.42 -6.73
C LEU A 379 -27.37 6.58 -7.15
N LEU A 380 -27.24 5.25 -7.13
CA LEU A 380 -28.34 4.32 -7.40
C LEU A 380 -29.07 4.04 -6.08
N SER A 381 -30.35 4.39 -6.01
CA SER A 381 -31.18 4.26 -4.84
C SER A 381 -31.51 2.81 -4.51
N GLU A 382 -31.91 2.58 -3.26
CA GLU A 382 -32.30 1.25 -2.78
C GLU A 382 -33.60 0.78 -3.43
N ASP A 383 -34.57 1.68 -3.60
CA ASP A 383 -35.84 1.38 -4.25
C ASP A 383 -35.60 0.86 -5.69
N LYS A 384 -34.65 1.47 -6.41
CA LYS A 384 -34.28 1.03 -7.76
C LYS A 384 -33.54 -0.30 -7.79
N TRP A 385 -32.73 -0.60 -6.78
CA TRP A 385 -32.19 -1.96 -6.62
C TRP A 385 -33.31 -2.98 -6.45
N HIS A 386 -34.27 -2.72 -5.56
CA HIS A 386 -35.36 -3.65 -5.30
C HIS A 386 -36.29 -3.80 -6.52
N GLU A 387 -36.59 -2.70 -7.21
CA GLU A 387 -37.38 -2.70 -8.45
C GLU A 387 -36.70 -3.56 -9.53
N PHE A 388 -35.40 -3.37 -9.75
CA PHE A 388 -34.61 -4.19 -10.66
C PHE A 388 -34.66 -5.68 -10.30
N LEU A 389 -34.43 -6.01 -9.03
CA LEU A 389 -34.40 -7.40 -8.58
C LEU A 389 -35.76 -8.08 -8.73
N ARG A 390 -36.86 -7.38 -8.45
CA ARG A 390 -38.22 -7.92 -8.65
C ARG A 390 -38.55 -8.11 -10.13
N ALA A 391 -38.16 -7.16 -10.98
CA ALA A 391 -38.50 -7.20 -12.40
C ALA A 391 -37.60 -8.14 -13.23
N LYS A 392 -36.32 -8.28 -12.87
CA LYS A 392 -35.31 -8.94 -13.70
C LYS A 392 -34.48 -10.01 -12.97
N GLY A 393 -34.76 -10.28 -11.69
CA GLY A 393 -33.99 -11.18 -10.85
C GLY A 393 -34.04 -12.67 -11.24
N GLU A 394 -35.07 -13.11 -11.95
CA GLU A 394 -35.27 -14.53 -12.28
C GLU A 394 -34.09 -15.13 -13.07
N THR A 395 -33.53 -14.35 -13.99
CA THR A 395 -32.41 -14.77 -14.86
C THR A 395 -31.04 -14.64 -14.18
N LEU A 396 -30.97 -13.98 -13.02
CA LEU A 396 -29.72 -13.58 -12.41
C LEU A 396 -29.04 -14.76 -11.69
N ALA A 397 -27.91 -15.21 -12.22
CA ALA A 397 -27.08 -16.25 -11.62
C ALA A 397 -25.96 -15.68 -10.74
N THR A 398 -25.52 -14.44 -11.02
CA THR A 398 -24.43 -13.77 -10.30
C THR A 398 -24.75 -12.32 -10.00
N LEU A 399 -24.69 -11.95 -8.72
CA LEU A 399 -24.81 -10.56 -8.26
C LEU A 399 -23.56 -10.18 -7.45
N GLN A 400 -22.91 -9.09 -7.82
CA GLN A 400 -21.73 -8.60 -7.12
C GLN A 400 -21.82 -7.08 -6.94
N VAL A 401 -21.92 -6.63 -5.70
CA VAL A 401 -22.18 -5.23 -5.35
C VAL A 401 -21.09 -4.73 -4.40
N TYR A 402 -20.40 -3.66 -4.81
CA TYR A 402 -19.27 -3.10 -4.10
C TYR A 402 -19.46 -1.61 -3.88
N TYR A 403 -19.22 -1.14 -2.66
CA TYR A 403 -19.18 0.29 -2.34
C TYR A 403 -20.40 1.06 -2.87
N THR A 404 -21.63 0.63 -2.58
CA THR A 404 -22.86 1.38 -2.94
C THR A 404 -23.45 2.12 -1.74
N ASP A 405 -22.58 2.49 -0.79
CA ASP A 405 -22.92 3.18 0.45
C ASP A 405 -24.11 2.55 1.20
N LYS A 406 -25.25 3.25 1.25
CA LYS A 406 -26.43 2.86 2.04
C LYS A 406 -27.56 2.28 1.18
N HIS A 407 -27.29 1.96 -0.09
CA HIS A 407 -28.34 1.59 -1.05
C HIS A 407 -28.46 0.08 -1.29
N PHE A 408 -27.64 -0.72 -0.60
CA PHE A 408 -27.69 -2.18 -0.66
C PHE A 408 -27.42 -2.74 0.74
N GLY A 409 -28.37 -3.48 1.31
CA GLY A 409 -28.34 -3.86 2.72
C GLY A 409 -29.18 -5.09 3.05
N ASP A 410 -29.49 -5.25 4.34
CA ASP A 410 -30.20 -6.42 4.87
C ASP A 410 -31.57 -6.63 4.22
N ASP A 411 -32.34 -5.55 4.03
CA ASP A 411 -33.67 -5.58 3.39
C ASP A 411 -33.61 -6.12 1.95
N THR A 412 -32.49 -5.91 1.27
CA THR A 412 -32.28 -6.42 -0.09
C THR A 412 -32.23 -7.95 -0.12
N MET A 413 -31.80 -8.60 0.97
CA MET A 413 -31.75 -10.07 1.03
C MET A 413 -33.15 -10.69 1.01
N GLY A 414 -34.15 -10.03 1.60
CA GLY A 414 -35.54 -10.45 1.51
C GLY A 414 -36.04 -10.42 0.05
N VAL A 415 -35.72 -9.35 -0.68
CA VAL A 415 -36.07 -9.24 -2.11
C VAL A 415 -35.36 -10.29 -2.96
N LEU A 416 -34.07 -10.55 -2.69
CA LEU A 416 -33.32 -11.61 -3.40
C LEU A 416 -33.96 -12.98 -3.21
N LYS A 417 -34.40 -13.31 -1.99
CA LYS A 417 -35.06 -14.58 -1.70
C LYS A 417 -36.32 -14.78 -2.52
N GLU A 418 -37.12 -13.73 -2.66
CA GLU A 418 -38.39 -13.77 -3.37
C GLU A 418 -38.22 -13.75 -4.90
N SER A 419 -37.20 -13.03 -5.40
CA SER A 419 -37.13 -12.66 -6.82
C SER A 419 -35.96 -13.29 -7.59
N CYS A 420 -34.99 -13.92 -6.92
CA CYS A 420 -33.77 -14.43 -7.55
C CYS A 420 -33.54 -15.94 -7.26
N PRO A 421 -34.42 -16.84 -7.73
CA PRO A 421 -34.33 -18.29 -7.43
C PRO A 421 -33.06 -18.95 -7.97
N ASN A 422 -32.50 -18.45 -9.07
CA ASN A 422 -31.34 -19.03 -9.77
C ASN A 422 -30.00 -18.45 -9.32
N LEU A 423 -29.96 -17.64 -8.24
CA LEU A 423 -28.76 -16.95 -7.81
C LEU A 423 -27.72 -17.93 -7.21
N LYS A 424 -26.62 -18.16 -7.93
CA LYS A 424 -25.54 -19.06 -7.50
C LYS A 424 -24.38 -18.33 -6.82
N ARG A 425 -24.20 -17.04 -7.11
CA ARG A 425 -23.08 -16.26 -6.58
C ARG A 425 -23.53 -14.90 -6.09
N LEU A 426 -23.26 -14.63 -4.82
CA LEU A 426 -23.47 -13.33 -4.19
C LEU A 426 -22.13 -12.80 -3.66
N LYS A 427 -21.79 -11.57 -4.04
CA LYS A 427 -20.71 -10.82 -3.40
C LYS A 427 -21.17 -9.46 -2.95
N VAL A 428 -20.88 -9.14 -1.68
CA VAL A 428 -21.24 -7.87 -1.05
C VAL A 428 -19.99 -7.34 -0.36
N GLU A 429 -19.46 -6.21 -0.83
CA GLU A 429 -18.28 -5.60 -0.24
C GLU A 429 -18.48 -4.12 0.07
N ASN A 430 -18.16 -3.73 1.30
CA ASN A 430 -18.12 -2.36 1.81
C ASN A 430 -19.44 -1.58 1.66
N ASN A 431 -20.58 -2.26 1.82
CA ASN A 431 -21.90 -1.63 1.88
C ASN A 431 -22.30 -1.37 3.35
N GLN A 432 -22.75 -0.16 3.65
CA GLN A 432 -22.92 0.35 5.02
C GLN A 432 -24.17 -0.19 5.73
N LYS A 433 -25.21 -0.58 4.97
CA LYS A 433 -26.47 -1.12 5.52
C LYS A 433 -26.45 -2.63 5.75
N PHE A 434 -25.34 -3.30 5.44
CA PHE A 434 -25.26 -4.76 5.55
C PHE A 434 -24.70 -5.16 6.93
N THR A 435 -25.46 -5.95 7.69
CA THR A 435 -25.14 -6.34 9.07
C THR A 435 -25.26 -7.87 9.27
N ASP A 436 -25.18 -8.34 10.52
CA ASP A 436 -25.44 -9.73 10.89
C ASP A 436 -26.83 -10.21 10.44
N ALA A 437 -27.85 -9.35 10.40
CA ALA A 437 -29.19 -9.72 9.93
C ALA A 437 -29.17 -10.10 8.44
N GLY A 438 -28.49 -9.32 7.61
CA GLY A 438 -28.28 -9.66 6.20
C GLY A 438 -27.46 -10.93 6.01
N VAL A 439 -26.40 -11.13 6.82
CA VAL A 439 -25.62 -12.39 6.78
C VAL A 439 -26.51 -13.59 7.07
N LYS A 440 -27.36 -13.54 8.09
CA LYS A 440 -28.31 -14.61 8.41
C LYS A 440 -29.31 -14.86 7.28
N ALA A 441 -29.84 -13.78 6.70
CA ALA A 441 -30.79 -13.84 5.59
C ALA A 441 -30.20 -14.48 4.32
N ILE A 442 -28.88 -14.37 4.08
CA ILE A 442 -28.22 -15.10 2.98
C ILE A 442 -28.44 -16.62 3.12
N GLY A 443 -28.53 -17.14 4.35
CA GLY A 443 -28.82 -18.57 4.59
C GLY A 443 -30.19 -19.04 4.07
N GLU A 444 -31.07 -18.12 3.66
CA GLU A 444 -32.36 -18.44 3.05
C GLU A 444 -32.29 -18.56 1.52
N LEU A 445 -31.15 -18.19 0.92
CA LEU A 445 -30.89 -18.27 -0.52
C LEU A 445 -30.30 -19.64 -0.86
N SER A 446 -31.15 -20.66 -0.96
CA SER A 446 -30.76 -22.08 -1.05
C SER A 446 -29.95 -22.46 -2.30
N SER A 447 -30.02 -21.68 -3.38
CA SER A 447 -29.31 -21.91 -4.64
C SER A 447 -27.85 -21.40 -4.64
N LEU A 448 -27.41 -20.73 -3.58
CA LEU A 448 -26.06 -20.18 -3.50
C LEU A 448 -24.98 -21.25 -3.38
N GLU A 449 -23.98 -21.14 -4.25
CA GLU A 449 -22.74 -21.94 -4.23
C GLU A 449 -21.52 -21.10 -3.86
N HIS A 450 -21.58 -19.77 -4.07
CA HIS A 450 -20.44 -18.87 -3.93
C HIS A 450 -20.78 -17.60 -3.16
N ILE A 451 -20.18 -17.45 -1.98
CA ILE A 451 -20.37 -16.28 -1.11
C ILE A 451 -19.05 -15.54 -0.95
N GLY A 452 -19.10 -14.22 -1.13
CA GLY A 452 -17.98 -13.32 -0.84
C GLY A 452 -18.42 -12.08 -0.07
N LEU A 453 -17.93 -11.91 1.16
CA LEU A 453 -18.32 -10.82 2.04
C LEU A 453 -17.09 -10.06 2.52
N GLN A 454 -17.17 -8.73 2.51
CA GLN A 454 -16.28 -7.83 3.22
C GLN A 454 -17.11 -6.67 3.73
N LEU A 455 -17.50 -6.69 5.00
CA LEU A 455 -18.51 -5.77 5.52
C LEU A 455 -17.87 -4.62 6.29
N GLN A 456 -18.51 -3.45 6.30
CA GLN A 456 -18.04 -2.33 7.12
C GLN A 456 -18.45 -2.48 8.59
N ASN A 457 -19.64 -3.03 8.82
CA ASN A 457 -20.14 -3.29 10.17
C ASN A 457 -19.41 -4.49 10.78
N LYS A 458 -19.14 -4.40 12.08
CA LYS A 458 -18.63 -5.54 12.84
C LYS A 458 -19.71 -6.63 12.86
N THR A 459 -19.37 -7.78 12.32
CA THR A 459 -20.22 -8.99 12.31
C THR A 459 -19.70 -10.03 13.30
N HIS A 460 -20.57 -10.90 13.77
CA HIS A 460 -20.26 -11.90 14.79
C HIS A 460 -20.37 -13.32 14.24
N THR A 461 -19.67 -14.26 14.88
CA THR A 461 -19.68 -15.69 14.50
C THR A 461 -21.09 -16.28 14.38
N SER A 462 -22.01 -15.89 15.28
CA SER A 462 -23.37 -16.46 15.30
C SER A 462 -24.13 -16.29 13.98
N ALA A 463 -23.94 -15.16 13.29
CA ALA A 463 -24.57 -14.91 12.00
C ALA A 463 -24.03 -15.84 10.90
N TYR A 464 -22.71 -16.04 10.87
CA TYR A 464 -22.06 -16.95 9.93
C TYR A 464 -22.37 -18.43 10.23
N ASN A 465 -22.48 -18.81 11.49
CA ASN A 465 -22.89 -20.16 11.88
C ASN A 465 -24.29 -20.48 11.37
N GLU A 466 -25.23 -19.54 11.52
CA GLU A 466 -26.58 -19.71 11.01
C GLU A 466 -26.59 -19.86 9.47
N LEU A 467 -25.85 -18.99 8.76
CA LEU A 467 -25.67 -19.10 7.31
C LEU A 467 -25.11 -20.47 6.92
N VAL A 468 -23.97 -20.88 7.50
CA VAL A 468 -23.28 -22.12 7.14
C VAL A 468 -24.12 -23.35 7.50
N SER A 469 -24.89 -23.31 8.59
CA SER A 469 -25.77 -24.41 8.97
C SER A 469 -26.89 -24.66 7.95
N LYS A 470 -27.39 -23.62 7.29
CA LYS A 470 -28.49 -23.71 6.31
C LYS A 470 -28.03 -24.11 4.90
N ILE A 471 -26.93 -23.54 4.40
CA ILE A 471 -26.51 -23.71 2.98
C ILE A 471 -25.09 -24.28 2.82
N GLY A 472 -24.40 -24.61 3.90
CA GLY A 472 -22.99 -25.05 3.88
C GLY A 472 -22.71 -26.25 3.00
N THR A 473 -23.66 -27.16 2.84
CA THR A 473 -23.53 -28.36 1.97
C THR A 473 -23.41 -28.01 0.50
N ASN A 474 -24.00 -26.89 0.07
CA ASN A 474 -24.02 -26.42 -1.32
C ASN A 474 -22.81 -25.53 -1.63
N LEU A 475 -22.16 -24.96 -0.60
CA LEU A 475 -21.10 -24.00 -0.79
C LEU A 475 -19.85 -24.63 -1.43
N ARG A 476 -19.43 -24.03 -2.54
CA ARG A 476 -18.14 -24.26 -3.20
C ARG A 476 -17.13 -23.17 -2.89
N THR A 477 -17.60 -21.99 -2.53
CA THR A 477 -16.74 -20.86 -2.14
C THR A 477 -17.32 -20.13 -0.94
N LEU A 478 -16.52 -20.02 0.11
CA LEU A 478 -16.76 -19.13 1.24
C LEU A 478 -15.58 -18.17 1.37
N SER A 479 -15.83 -16.87 1.15
CA SER A 479 -14.80 -15.84 1.21
C SER A 479 -15.23 -14.70 2.12
N LEU A 480 -14.79 -14.75 3.37
CA LEU A 480 -14.99 -13.71 4.36
C LEU A 480 -13.70 -12.90 4.51
N LYS A 481 -13.75 -11.60 4.27
CA LYS A 481 -12.58 -10.72 4.37
C LYS A 481 -12.79 -9.74 5.51
N VAL A 482 -11.73 -9.52 6.27
CA VAL A 482 -11.70 -8.56 7.38
C VAL A 482 -12.78 -8.87 8.41
N VAL A 483 -12.61 -9.97 9.13
CA VAL A 483 -13.56 -10.49 10.13
C VAL A 483 -12.93 -10.56 11.52
N PRO A 484 -12.57 -9.42 12.14
CA PRO A 484 -11.79 -9.41 13.38
C PRO A 484 -12.51 -10.09 14.55
N GLY A 485 -13.84 -10.01 14.62
CA GLY A 485 -14.65 -10.58 15.70
C GLY A 485 -15.29 -11.93 15.40
N VAL A 486 -14.68 -12.72 14.53
CA VAL A 486 -15.15 -14.08 14.21
C VAL A 486 -14.14 -15.09 14.76
N ASP A 487 -14.64 -16.02 15.55
CA ASP A 487 -13.90 -17.01 16.34
C ASP A 487 -13.98 -18.44 15.75
N ASP A 488 -13.47 -19.42 16.50
CA ASP A 488 -13.43 -20.84 16.12
C ASP A 488 -14.81 -21.48 15.92
N GLY A 489 -15.89 -20.85 16.40
CA GLY A 489 -17.25 -21.34 16.19
C GLY A 489 -17.58 -21.47 14.71
N LEU A 490 -17.08 -20.55 13.88
CA LEU A 490 -17.25 -20.61 12.42
C LEU A 490 -16.44 -21.75 11.81
N LEU A 491 -15.20 -21.95 12.25
CA LEU A 491 -14.34 -23.05 11.77
C LEU A 491 -15.01 -24.40 12.05
N ARG A 492 -15.59 -24.55 13.26
CA ARG A 492 -16.38 -25.73 13.64
C ARG A 492 -17.64 -25.90 12.78
N ALA A 493 -18.37 -24.83 12.50
CA ALA A 493 -19.55 -24.89 11.63
C ALA A 493 -19.18 -25.29 10.19
N ILE A 494 -18.08 -24.76 9.65
CA ILE A 494 -17.54 -25.14 8.34
C ILE A 494 -17.18 -26.63 8.33
N HIS A 495 -16.45 -27.09 9.36
CA HIS A 495 -16.10 -28.51 9.49
C HIS A 495 -17.37 -29.39 9.46
N GLN A 496 -18.41 -29.01 10.20
CA GLN A 496 -19.64 -29.78 10.36
C GLN A 496 -20.55 -29.79 9.13
N HIS A 497 -20.66 -28.68 8.39
CA HIS A 497 -21.69 -28.54 7.36
C HIS A 497 -21.15 -28.48 5.93
N CYS A 498 -19.90 -28.07 5.71
CA CYS A 498 -19.36 -27.96 4.37
C CYS A 498 -18.79 -29.28 3.87
N ARG A 499 -19.18 -29.66 2.64
CA ARG A 499 -18.81 -30.95 1.99
C ARG A 499 -18.31 -30.79 0.56
N SER A 500 -18.38 -29.59 -0.01
CA SER A 500 -18.06 -29.31 -1.41
C SER A 500 -17.21 -28.04 -1.60
N LEU A 501 -16.62 -27.50 -0.53
CA LEU A 501 -15.79 -26.31 -0.60
C LEU A 501 -14.53 -26.59 -1.41
N THR A 502 -14.22 -25.68 -2.33
CA THR A 502 -12.97 -25.68 -3.12
C THR A 502 -12.13 -24.45 -2.83
N LYS A 503 -12.79 -23.37 -2.39
CA LYS A 503 -12.17 -22.09 -2.05
C LYS A 503 -12.64 -21.63 -0.69
N LEU A 504 -11.69 -21.51 0.24
CA LEU A 504 -11.89 -20.95 1.56
C LEU A 504 -11.01 -19.71 1.73
N ARG A 505 -11.62 -18.59 2.09
CA ARG A 505 -10.92 -17.38 2.50
C ARG A 505 -11.55 -16.85 3.78
N ILE A 506 -10.73 -16.64 4.79
CA ILE A 506 -11.09 -15.98 6.03
C ILE A 506 -9.90 -15.08 6.38
N THR A 507 -10.05 -13.76 6.33
CA THR A 507 -8.91 -12.84 6.52
C THR A 507 -9.09 -11.91 7.71
N ASP A 508 -7.96 -11.53 8.29
CA ASP A 508 -7.86 -10.56 9.40
C ASP A 508 -8.77 -10.94 10.59
N SER A 509 -8.91 -12.24 10.91
CA SER A 509 -9.50 -12.68 12.18
C SER A 509 -8.51 -12.46 13.32
N GLU A 510 -9.01 -11.94 14.43
CA GLU A 510 -8.24 -11.67 15.65
C GLU A 510 -8.62 -12.61 16.80
N GLU A 511 -9.70 -13.40 16.63
CA GLU A 511 -10.29 -14.26 17.67
C GLU A 511 -10.16 -15.76 17.38
N MET A 512 -9.95 -16.17 16.12
CA MET A 512 -9.68 -17.58 15.79
C MET A 512 -8.35 -18.04 16.39
N THR A 513 -8.26 -19.32 16.77
CA THR A 513 -7.08 -19.93 17.36
C THR A 513 -6.49 -21.01 16.46
N ASP A 514 -5.23 -21.36 16.71
CA ASP A 514 -4.56 -22.47 16.02
C ASP A 514 -5.29 -23.80 16.27
N PHE A 515 -5.88 -23.98 17.46
CA PHE A 515 -6.70 -25.15 17.78
C PHE A 515 -7.93 -25.23 16.88
N GLY A 516 -8.60 -24.10 16.61
CA GLY A 516 -9.73 -24.05 15.68
C GLY A 516 -9.33 -24.41 14.25
N PHE A 517 -8.14 -24.01 13.80
CA PHE A 517 -7.63 -24.42 12.48
C PHE A 517 -7.26 -25.92 12.44
N VAL A 518 -6.67 -26.47 13.51
CA VAL A 518 -6.43 -27.92 13.62
C VAL A 518 -7.75 -28.69 13.56
N ASP A 519 -8.75 -28.28 14.35
CA ASP A 519 -10.09 -28.88 14.38
C ASP A 519 -10.76 -28.80 13.00
N LEU A 520 -10.59 -27.69 12.27
CA LEU A 520 -11.14 -27.55 10.93
C LEU A 520 -10.59 -28.61 9.97
N PHE A 521 -9.28 -28.82 9.93
CA PHE A 521 -8.63 -29.62 8.89
C PHE A 521 -8.41 -31.09 9.25
N THR A 522 -8.47 -31.45 10.54
CA THR A 522 -8.34 -32.83 10.99
C THR A 522 -9.62 -33.61 10.69
N ASP A 523 -9.52 -34.73 9.98
CA ASP A 523 -10.65 -35.60 9.62
C ASP A 523 -11.84 -34.89 8.96
N TRP A 524 -11.58 -33.77 8.28
CA TRP A 524 -12.63 -33.02 7.62
C TRP A 524 -13.17 -33.79 6.42
N ALA A 525 -14.48 -34.03 6.39
CA ALA A 525 -15.14 -34.75 5.32
C ALA A 525 -15.19 -34.00 3.97
N ASN A 526 -14.71 -32.76 3.92
CA ASN A 526 -14.66 -31.98 2.69
C ASN A 526 -13.47 -32.45 1.81
N PRO A 527 -13.62 -32.49 0.48
CA PRO A 527 -12.48 -32.76 -0.40
C PRO A 527 -11.33 -31.74 -0.21
N PRO A 528 -10.09 -32.08 -0.62
CA PRO A 528 -8.97 -31.15 -0.60
C PRO A 528 -9.30 -29.79 -1.23
N LEU A 529 -8.94 -28.70 -0.55
CA LEU A 529 -9.17 -27.35 -1.06
C LEU A 529 -8.18 -27.01 -2.20
N HIS A 530 -8.61 -26.17 -3.14
CA HIS A 530 -7.76 -25.65 -4.22
C HIS A 530 -7.27 -24.22 -3.93
N TYR A 531 -7.99 -23.47 -3.11
CA TYR A 531 -7.66 -22.08 -2.78
C TYR A 531 -7.86 -21.84 -1.29
N VAL A 532 -6.79 -21.43 -0.61
CA VAL A 532 -6.81 -21.04 0.80
C VAL A 532 -6.16 -19.68 1.00
N ASP A 533 -6.86 -18.81 1.72
CA ASP A 533 -6.37 -17.50 2.10
C ASP A 533 -6.77 -17.18 3.54
N PHE A 534 -5.79 -17.27 4.43
CA PHE A 534 -5.89 -16.99 5.86
C PHE A 534 -5.02 -15.81 6.27
N GLN A 535 -4.77 -14.88 5.34
CA GLN A 535 -3.91 -13.73 5.64
C GLN A 535 -4.38 -12.99 6.89
N LYS A 536 -3.40 -12.63 7.72
CA LYS A 536 -3.57 -11.86 8.95
C LYS A 536 -4.55 -12.48 9.95
N CYS A 537 -4.87 -13.77 9.87
CA CYS A 537 -5.39 -14.51 11.01
C CYS A 537 -4.26 -14.65 12.02
N ARG A 538 -4.16 -13.69 12.95
CA ARG A 538 -3.01 -13.52 13.86
C ARG A 538 -3.41 -12.71 15.10
N GLN A 539 -2.69 -12.93 16.19
CA GLN A 539 -2.69 -12.03 17.35
C GLN A 539 -2.22 -10.60 16.99
N LEU A 540 -2.84 -9.58 17.57
CA LEU A 540 -2.52 -8.15 17.36
C LEU A 540 -1.84 -7.44 18.55
N ASP A 541 -1.36 -8.17 19.56
CA ASP A 541 -0.67 -7.53 20.68
C ASP A 541 0.60 -6.79 20.22
N ALA A 542 0.60 -5.47 20.38
CA ALA A 542 1.71 -4.61 20.02
C ALA A 542 2.77 -4.51 21.12
N SER A 543 2.43 -4.87 22.36
CA SER A 543 3.33 -4.82 23.52
C SER A 543 4.25 -6.04 23.56
N GLN A 544 3.71 -7.22 23.28
CA GLN A 544 4.45 -8.48 23.20
C GLN A 544 4.15 -9.20 21.87
N PRO A 545 4.54 -8.63 20.72
CA PRO A 545 4.15 -9.12 19.38
C PRO A 545 4.69 -10.50 18.99
N ARG A 546 5.50 -11.13 19.85
CA ARG A 546 6.11 -12.46 19.68
C ARG A 546 5.56 -13.49 20.65
N GLU A 547 4.81 -13.07 21.66
CA GLU A 547 4.24 -13.97 22.67
C GLU A 547 2.79 -14.24 22.33
N ASN A 548 2.46 -15.50 22.06
CA ASN A 548 1.12 -15.94 21.69
C ASN A 548 0.68 -17.14 22.55
N PRO A 549 0.49 -16.95 23.86
CA PRO A 549 0.15 -18.04 24.78
C PRO A 549 -1.17 -18.73 24.40
N ASP A 550 -2.15 -17.95 23.92
CA ASP A 550 -3.47 -18.43 23.53
C ASP A 550 -3.52 -18.99 22.11
N LYS A 551 -2.37 -19.02 21.41
CA LYS A 551 -2.25 -19.46 20.01
C LYS A 551 -3.28 -18.80 19.07
N LEU A 552 -3.51 -17.49 19.22
CA LEU A 552 -4.40 -16.73 18.34
C LEU A 552 -3.86 -16.66 16.90
N GLY A 553 -4.73 -16.97 15.94
CA GLY A 553 -4.48 -17.03 14.51
C GLY A 553 -3.98 -18.39 14.03
N LEU A 554 -3.69 -18.46 12.73
CA LEU A 554 -3.06 -19.65 12.14
C LEU A 554 -1.59 -19.72 12.59
N CYS A 555 -1.26 -20.76 13.35
CA CYS A 555 0.10 -21.05 13.82
C CYS A 555 0.55 -22.39 13.23
N SER A 556 1.51 -23.04 13.90
CA SER A 556 2.23 -24.19 13.36
C SER A 556 1.37 -25.44 13.21
N ASP A 557 0.51 -25.75 14.18
CA ASP A 557 -0.26 -27.01 14.14
C ASP A 557 -1.41 -26.90 13.13
N GLY A 558 -2.09 -25.75 13.07
CA GLY A 558 -3.11 -25.48 12.07
C GLY A 558 -2.56 -25.44 10.65
N PHE A 559 -1.35 -24.89 10.46
CA PHE A 559 -0.67 -24.90 9.16
C PHE A 559 -0.33 -26.32 8.70
N LYS A 560 0.20 -27.17 9.60
CA LYS A 560 0.46 -28.58 9.31
C LYS A 560 -0.82 -29.34 8.97
N ALA A 561 -1.89 -29.16 9.74
CA ALA A 561 -3.18 -29.80 9.49
C ALA A 561 -3.77 -29.38 8.12
N LEU A 562 -3.73 -28.09 7.79
CA LEU A 562 -4.12 -27.56 6.48
C LEU A 562 -3.37 -28.25 5.34
N MET A 563 -2.05 -28.35 5.46
CA MET A 563 -1.20 -28.91 4.40
C MET A 563 -1.37 -30.43 4.29
N ALA A 564 -1.59 -31.14 5.41
CA ALA A 564 -1.92 -32.56 5.41
C ALA A 564 -3.25 -32.85 4.69
N HIS A 565 -4.27 -32.02 4.94
CA HIS A 565 -5.58 -32.18 4.31
C HIS A 565 -5.60 -31.77 2.83
N SER A 566 -5.09 -30.57 2.52
CA SER A 566 -5.31 -29.93 1.21
C SER A 566 -4.08 -29.85 0.31
N GLY A 567 -2.87 -30.04 0.84
CA GLY A 567 -1.62 -29.70 0.16
C GLY A 567 -1.46 -30.33 -1.24
N GLN A 568 -1.96 -31.55 -1.44
CA GLN A 568 -1.86 -32.28 -2.72
C GLN A 568 -2.64 -31.63 -3.88
N LYS A 569 -3.70 -30.89 -3.58
CA LYS A 569 -4.58 -30.26 -4.60
C LYS A 569 -4.60 -28.74 -4.53
N LEU A 570 -3.93 -28.17 -3.52
CA LEU A 570 -3.89 -26.74 -3.30
C LEU A 570 -3.15 -26.05 -4.45
N GLN A 571 -3.77 -25.03 -5.04
CA GLN A 571 -3.21 -24.24 -6.15
C GLN A 571 -2.76 -22.85 -5.69
N TYR A 572 -3.47 -22.30 -4.71
CA TYR A 572 -3.18 -20.99 -4.12
C TYR A 572 -3.20 -21.10 -2.61
N LEU A 573 -2.12 -20.65 -1.97
CA LEU A 573 -2.01 -20.54 -0.52
C LEU A 573 -1.53 -19.15 -0.12
N ASN A 574 -2.31 -18.47 0.72
CA ASN A 574 -1.91 -17.22 1.36
C ASN A 574 -2.00 -17.34 2.88
N VAL A 575 -0.85 -17.25 3.53
CA VAL A 575 -0.67 -17.20 5.00
C VAL A 575 0.08 -15.94 5.41
N HIS A 576 -0.07 -14.87 4.63
CA HIS A 576 0.56 -13.57 4.88
C HIS A 576 0.33 -13.11 6.33
N ALA A 577 1.41 -12.73 7.00
CA ALA A 577 1.43 -12.26 8.38
C ALA A 577 0.89 -13.26 9.44
N CYS A 578 0.77 -14.55 9.11
CA CYS A 578 0.62 -15.64 10.09
C CYS A 578 1.98 -15.90 10.76
N ARG A 579 2.40 -14.95 11.61
CA ARG A 579 3.76 -14.82 12.11
C ARG A 579 4.22 -15.92 13.08
N HIS A 580 3.28 -16.70 13.62
CA HIS A 580 3.53 -17.75 14.62
C HIS A 580 3.62 -19.16 14.00
N ILE A 581 3.65 -19.25 12.67
CA ILE A 581 4.12 -20.46 11.98
C ILE A 581 5.65 -20.51 12.14
N THR A 582 6.14 -21.51 12.85
CA THR A 582 7.57 -21.61 13.17
C THR A 582 8.37 -22.15 11.99
N ARG A 583 9.69 -22.03 12.10
CA ARG A 583 10.63 -22.61 11.15
C ARG A 583 10.44 -24.12 11.01
N GLU A 584 10.29 -24.81 12.13
CA GLU A 584 10.15 -26.26 12.21
C GLU A 584 8.89 -26.71 11.45
N ALA A 585 7.78 -25.99 11.60
CA ALA A 585 6.55 -26.29 10.88
C ALA A 585 6.70 -26.16 9.36
N PHE A 586 7.42 -25.15 8.86
CA PHE A 586 7.75 -25.04 7.44
C PHE A 586 8.65 -26.19 6.98
N GLU A 587 9.66 -26.56 7.76
CA GLU A 587 10.58 -27.65 7.42
C GLU A 587 9.89 -29.02 7.44
N GLU A 588 8.93 -29.25 8.35
CA GLU A 588 8.10 -30.46 8.39
C GLU A 588 7.15 -30.55 7.19
N VAL A 589 6.44 -29.46 6.88
CA VAL A 589 5.53 -29.41 5.73
C VAL A 589 6.31 -29.59 4.43
N PHE A 590 7.41 -28.87 4.25
CA PHE A 590 8.25 -28.94 3.05
C PHE A 590 9.50 -29.81 3.27
N HIS A 591 9.33 -30.96 3.92
CA HIS A 591 10.41 -31.94 4.08
C HIS A 591 10.85 -32.52 2.72
N PRO A 592 12.03 -33.18 2.62
CA PRO A 592 12.59 -33.59 1.33
C PRO A 592 11.70 -34.48 0.46
N GLU A 593 10.83 -35.29 1.06
CA GLU A 593 9.89 -36.20 0.36
C GLU A 593 8.50 -35.56 0.13
N ALA A 594 8.28 -34.33 0.58
CA ALA A 594 7.03 -33.63 0.37
C ALA A 594 6.82 -33.34 -1.12
N HIS A 595 5.59 -33.56 -1.60
CA HIS A 595 5.22 -33.26 -2.98
C HIS A 595 3.88 -32.54 -3.04
N TYR A 596 3.86 -31.34 -3.61
CA TYR A 596 2.69 -30.48 -3.78
C TYR A 596 2.58 -30.07 -5.25
N PRO A 597 2.11 -30.98 -6.13
CA PRO A 597 2.22 -30.82 -7.57
C PRO A 597 1.32 -29.72 -8.13
N GLU A 598 0.26 -29.34 -7.43
CA GLU A 598 -0.72 -28.38 -7.95
C GLU A 598 -0.47 -26.93 -7.50
N LEU A 599 0.45 -26.71 -6.54
CA LEU A 599 0.66 -25.38 -5.95
C LEU A 599 1.35 -24.45 -6.95
N LYS A 600 0.67 -23.35 -7.29
CA LYS A 600 1.10 -22.37 -8.31
C LYS A 600 1.47 -21.03 -7.70
N GLU A 601 0.76 -20.62 -6.65
CA GLU A 601 0.92 -19.31 -6.02
C GLU A 601 1.02 -19.48 -4.50
N LEU A 602 2.10 -18.97 -3.91
CA LEU A 602 2.36 -19.01 -2.48
C LEU A 602 2.67 -17.60 -1.94
N GLU A 603 1.86 -17.14 -1.00
CA GLU A 603 2.03 -15.86 -0.31
C GLU A 603 2.33 -16.12 1.17
N ILE A 604 3.59 -15.91 1.56
CA ILE A 604 4.15 -16.15 2.89
C ILE A 604 4.85 -14.89 3.43
N SER A 605 4.52 -13.72 2.89
CA SER A 605 5.05 -12.44 3.35
C SER A 605 4.77 -12.24 4.84
N PHE A 606 5.72 -11.63 5.55
CA PHE A 606 5.71 -11.39 6.99
C PHE A 606 5.61 -12.66 7.86
N CYS A 607 5.94 -13.84 7.31
CA CYS A 607 6.32 -15.00 8.10
C CYS A 607 7.83 -14.88 8.42
N GLU A 608 8.16 -14.38 9.62
CA GLU A 608 9.52 -13.97 10.00
C GLU A 608 10.54 -15.12 10.00
N GLU A 609 10.06 -16.35 10.14
CA GLU A 609 10.89 -17.57 10.23
C GLU A 609 11.29 -18.16 8.87
N VAL A 610 10.77 -17.62 7.75
CA VAL A 610 11.10 -18.09 6.40
C VAL A 610 12.55 -17.74 6.04
N THR A 611 13.34 -18.75 5.67
CA THR A 611 14.77 -18.65 5.29
C THR A 611 15.01 -19.06 3.85
N ASP A 612 16.25 -18.85 3.36
CA ASP A 612 16.68 -19.36 2.05
C ASP A 612 16.54 -20.90 1.95
N PHE A 613 16.77 -21.62 3.05
CA PHE A 613 16.61 -23.08 3.10
C PHE A 613 15.15 -23.50 2.90
N ILE A 614 14.23 -22.87 3.63
CA ILE A 614 12.78 -23.14 3.50
C ILE A 614 12.32 -22.89 2.07
N LEU A 615 12.72 -21.77 1.46
CA LEU A 615 12.35 -21.50 0.07
C LEU A 615 12.93 -22.53 -0.90
N GLY A 616 14.18 -22.96 -0.71
CA GLY A 616 14.77 -24.06 -1.47
C GLY A 616 13.96 -25.35 -1.34
N SER A 617 13.47 -25.67 -0.15
CA SER A 617 12.59 -26.82 0.09
C SER A 617 11.21 -26.65 -0.56
N ILE A 618 10.59 -25.48 -0.48
CA ILE A 618 9.33 -25.17 -1.17
C ILE A 618 9.47 -25.40 -2.68
N PHE A 619 10.55 -24.90 -3.29
CA PHE A 619 10.79 -25.08 -4.72
C PHE A 619 10.99 -26.53 -5.14
N ARG A 620 11.56 -27.38 -4.27
CA ARG A 620 11.67 -28.82 -4.52
C ARG A 620 10.33 -29.54 -4.38
N ALA A 621 9.56 -29.19 -3.36
CA ALA A 621 8.27 -29.81 -3.09
C ALA A 621 7.18 -29.38 -4.10
N CYS A 622 7.28 -28.18 -4.68
CA CYS A 622 6.24 -27.58 -5.52
C CYS A 622 6.72 -27.42 -6.98
N PRO A 623 6.68 -28.46 -7.82
CA PRO A 623 7.24 -28.42 -9.18
C PRO A 623 6.53 -27.44 -10.14
N ASN A 624 5.25 -27.14 -9.89
CA ASN A 624 4.44 -26.24 -10.74
C ASN A 624 4.29 -24.83 -10.15
N ILE A 625 5.09 -24.48 -9.14
CA ILE A 625 5.06 -23.15 -8.53
C ILE A 625 5.45 -22.09 -9.58
N ARG A 626 4.72 -20.98 -9.61
CA ARG A 626 4.91 -19.87 -10.56
C ARG A 626 5.23 -18.57 -9.86
N GLU A 627 4.64 -18.35 -8.69
CA GLU A 627 4.81 -17.12 -7.94
C GLU A 627 4.95 -17.40 -6.44
N VAL A 628 5.98 -16.83 -5.83
CA VAL A 628 6.20 -16.84 -4.39
C VAL A 628 6.45 -15.43 -3.89
N ASN A 629 5.64 -14.99 -2.92
CA ASN A 629 5.73 -13.67 -2.29
C ASN A 629 6.28 -13.82 -0.86
N VAL A 630 7.39 -13.12 -0.56
CA VAL A 630 8.16 -13.20 0.71
C VAL A 630 8.47 -11.81 1.28
N PHE A 631 7.60 -10.83 1.03
CA PHE A 631 7.80 -9.48 1.55
C PHE A 631 7.88 -9.51 3.08
N GLY A 632 8.85 -8.83 3.69
CA GLY A 632 8.96 -8.83 5.15
C GLY A 632 9.72 -10.04 5.74
N CYS A 633 10.05 -11.07 4.94
CA CYS A 633 10.82 -12.23 5.39
C CYS A 633 12.33 -11.90 5.42
N MET A 634 12.78 -11.23 6.50
CA MET A 634 14.13 -10.65 6.64
C MET A 634 15.28 -11.67 6.61
N LYS A 635 14.98 -12.97 6.79
CA LYS A 635 15.97 -14.05 6.78
C LYS A 635 16.23 -14.61 5.37
N VAL A 636 15.45 -14.22 4.36
CA VAL A 636 15.69 -14.53 2.94
C VAL A 636 16.72 -13.55 2.37
N LYS A 637 17.84 -14.06 1.87
CA LYS A 637 18.98 -13.24 1.43
C LYS A 637 19.50 -13.63 0.06
N SER A 638 19.69 -14.92 -0.18
CA SER A 638 20.44 -15.44 -1.32
C SER A 638 19.91 -16.79 -1.83
N VAL A 639 18.59 -17.00 -1.77
CA VAL A 639 17.96 -18.19 -2.36
C VAL A 639 18.16 -18.24 -3.88
N ARG A 640 18.47 -19.44 -4.39
CA ARG A 640 18.48 -19.73 -5.83
C ARG A 640 17.04 -20.00 -6.29
N VAL A 641 16.52 -19.15 -7.18
CA VAL A 641 15.14 -19.24 -7.70
C VAL A 641 15.14 -20.12 -8.96
N PRO A 642 14.26 -21.14 -9.06
CA PRO A 642 14.13 -21.95 -10.27
C PRO A 642 13.68 -21.12 -11.47
N ARG A 643 14.06 -21.57 -12.67
CA ARG A 643 13.68 -20.91 -13.92
C ARG A 643 12.16 -20.84 -14.08
N GLY A 644 11.65 -19.66 -14.44
CA GLY A 644 10.22 -19.45 -14.66
C GLY A 644 9.41 -19.16 -13.40
N VAL A 645 10.03 -19.20 -12.21
CA VAL A 645 9.40 -18.85 -10.95
C VAL A 645 9.66 -17.38 -10.63
N ILE A 646 8.62 -16.68 -10.20
CA ILE A 646 8.66 -15.27 -9.82
C ILE A 646 8.79 -15.20 -8.30
N LEU A 647 9.92 -14.68 -7.80
CA LEU A 647 10.10 -14.40 -6.38
C LEU A 647 10.02 -12.90 -6.11
N VAL A 648 9.08 -12.50 -5.26
CA VAL A 648 8.80 -11.09 -4.93
C VAL A 648 9.05 -10.81 -3.45
N GLY A 649 9.60 -9.63 -3.14
CA GLY A 649 9.68 -9.13 -1.76
C GLY A 649 10.96 -9.45 -0.97
N VAL A 650 12.01 -9.97 -1.62
CA VAL A 650 13.28 -10.32 -0.97
C VAL A 650 13.97 -9.06 -0.37
N PRO A 651 14.33 -9.05 0.93
CA PRO A 651 14.88 -7.89 1.65
C PRO A 651 16.16 -7.29 1.05
N ASN A 652 17.05 -8.14 0.51
CA ASN A 652 18.38 -7.75 0.04
C ASN A 652 18.58 -7.91 -1.48
N ALA A 653 17.55 -8.31 -2.22
CA ALA A 653 17.67 -8.45 -3.66
C ALA A 653 17.58 -7.08 -4.34
N GLN A 654 18.32 -6.93 -5.44
CA GLN A 654 18.14 -5.88 -6.42
C GLN A 654 16.77 -6.04 -7.12
N GLY A 655 15.65 -5.94 -6.40
CA GLY A 655 14.32 -6.23 -6.93
C GLY A 655 14.08 -7.70 -7.27
N MET A 656 12.88 -7.99 -7.82
CA MET A 656 12.43 -9.34 -8.20
C MET A 656 13.48 -10.14 -9.00
N ILE A 657 13.75 -11.38 -8.58
CA ILE A 657 14.69 -12.32 -9.21
C ILE A 657 13.91 -13.20 -10.17
N LEU A 658 14.34 -13.24 -11.44
CA LEU A 658 13.65 -13.95 -12.53
C LEU A 658 14.47 -15.09 -13.16
N GLU A 659 15.77 -15.17 -12.88
CA GLU A 659 16.67 -16.19 -13.46
C GLU A 659 17.75 -16.57 -12.43
N GLY A 660 18.03 -17.87 -12.31
CA GLY A 660 19.30 -18.37 -11.78
C GLY A 660 20.32 -18.39 -12.91
N ASN A 661 21.54 -17.90 -12.66
CA ASN A 661 22.66 -18.13 -13.57
C ASN A 661 23.10 -19.59 -13.42
N ASP A 662 23.24 -20.28 -14.55
CA ASP A 662 23.90 -21.57 -14.63
C ASP A 662 25.39 -21.39 -14.33
N ASP A 663 25.76 -21.65 -13.08
CA ASP A 663 27.10 -22.09 -12.65
C ASP A 663 26.94 -22.99 -11.40
#